data_AF-A0A4Z0NHU6-F1
#
_entry.id   AF-A0A4Z0NHU6-F1
#
_cell.length_a   1.000
_cell.length_b   1.000
_cell.length_c   1.000
_cell.angle_alpha   90.00
_cell.angle_beta   90.00
_cell.angle_gamma   90.00
#
_symmetry.space_group_name_H-M   'P 1'
#
loop_
_entity.id
_entity.type
_entity.pdbx_description
1 polymer ?
#
loop_
_entity_poly.entity_id
_entity_poly.type
_entity_poly.pdbx_seq_one_letter_code
_entity_poly.pdbx_strand_id
1 'polypeptide(L)'
;MPSSHGSSVARRPRRPSLTSGPGSPRTTPTRCRSEGLRRRARRRWRSPPVLTPESQVLAMQIALSSLRPGHHPDAPAGVVNVRQVGRDAGLDALGASIASVGLIAPLVVVSGGDGFSYVVDGNRRFAAIEFLVAAGKMAPDADVPVIEREAAFAREIGLSANVTQAPMHAADQVEAFSALRRAGATEKVIAERFGQPVAQVRKLLALGGVSPTVLDAWRAGKVTEETVKVFTMASHEDQDRVLAKAIKENAIWPHYVRRMLGLDQDVSGLLAYVGSKAFKAAGGHVVEDLFGGQNAVSDPVLLKRLADERLEAECERRRAEGWSWVAKGADLPGGWRWSWPKVKTGERPLSAVDHARYEEIQAWLDSDDDDATDEQIRAAHDEADAILAKAVVPPGPAERARSGCVIELGRDGKIDVTEYVIRPEDVPAVAPKDDKPAEPEEKGLPNSLVEALCGTATEAVQATLASSPTAGLVALLAGALTADAYAAPMKLRLEGVGGAQAALKDKEPFHALVARLSAMSVDELLVVAAGVAARGVQTLYREHGSKPRAPSERPSVQALMGLPDPAVLQAELLTRFDGEGFFKSAPKAVTVTVVGEVLGEAEGRRAAGMKKGDLVAYAVASVLPTGWLPVELRHPGYDGPGSDGSGEARLSAAA
;
A
#
# COMPACT_ATOMS: atom_id res chain seq x y z
N MET A 1 -17.78 47.81 -41.59
CA MET A 1 -17.90 48.97 -40.69
C MET A 1 -19.39 49.26 -40.49
N PRO A 2 -19.85 49.76 -39.33
CA PRO A 2 -19.86 49.01 -38.06
C PRO A 2 -21.26 49.07 -37.36
N SER A 3 -21.32 48.68 -36.08
CA SER A 3 -22.49 48.73 -35.16
C SER A 3 -23.45 47.52 -35.26
N SER A 4 -24.01 46.97 -34.18
CA SER A 4 -23.84 47.24 -32.73
C SER A 4 -24.55 46.19 -31.86
N HIS A 5 -23.91 45.79 -30.73
CA HIS A 5 -24.49 45.37 -29.43
C HIS A 5 -25.58 44.25 -29.40
N GLY A 6 -25.57 43.29 -28.46
CA GLY A 6 -24.63 43.00 -27.37
C GLY A 6 -25.23 41.95 -26.40
N SER A 7 -24.39 41.27 -25.61
CA SER A 7 -24.85 40.42 -24.50
C SER A 7 -24.08 40.75 -23.23
N SER A 8 -24.83 40.99 -22.16
CA SER A 8 -24.34 41.44 -20.86
C SER A 8 -24.08 40.24 -19.95
N VAL A 9 -22.88 40.14 -19.38
CA VAL A 9 -22.63 39.42 -18.12
C VAL A 9 -21.84 40.30 -17.16
N ALA A 10 -22.53 40.71 -16.11
CA ALA A 10 -22.06 41.41 -14.91
C ALA A 10 -22.78 40.71 -13.73
N ARG A 11 -22.26 40.51 -12.52
CA ARG A 11 -21.02 40.93 -11.83
C ARG A 11 -20.74 39.91 -10.71
N ARG A 12 -19.48 39.75 -10.27
CA ARG A 12 -19.16 39.47 -8.86
C ARG A 12 -18.40 40.68 -8.27
N PRO A 13 -18.58 41.01 -6.98
CA PRO A 13 -18.10 42.28 -6.42
C PRO A 13 -16.58 42.30 -6.13
N ARG A 14 -16.00 43.51 -6.18
CA ARG A 14 -14.60 43.79 -5.86
C ARG A 14 -14.37 43.84 -4.34
N ARG A 15 -13.19 43.42 -3.88
CA ARG A 15 -12.55 43.97 -2.66
C ARG A 15 -11.59 45.11 -3.05
N PRO A 16 -11.36 46.12 -2.17
CA PRO A 16 -10.63 47.34 -2.53
C PRO A 16 -9.11 47.20 -2.40
N SER A 17 -8.41 48.14 -3.04
CA SER A 17 -6.94 48.20 -3.18
C SER A 17 -6.33 49.43 -2.49
N LEU A 18 -5.16 49.25 -1.89
CA LEU A 18 -4.15 50.28 -1.59
C LEU A 18 -2.79 49.67 -1.97
N THR A 19 -2.12 50.09 -3.06
CA THR A 19 -1.06 51.13 -3.11
C THR A 19 0.07 50.94 -2.09
N SER A 20 1.36 50.97 -2.42
CA SER A 20 2.09 51.09 -3.70
C SER A 20 3.60 50.96 -3.45
N GLY A 21 4.38 50.37 -4.37
CA GLY A 21 5.85 50.36 -4.28
C GLY A 21 6.51 49.64 -5.47
N PRO A 22 7.17 50.34 -6.41
CA PRO A 22 7.67 49.74 -7.65
C PRO A 22 9.14 49.29 -7.58
N GLY A 23 9.46 48.33 -8.46
CA GLY A 23 10.70 47.57 -8.48
C GLY A 23 11.98 48.29 -8.94
N SER A 24 13.08 47.55 -8.83
CA SER A 24 14.42 47.88 -9.32
C SER A 24 14.45 48.15 -10.84
N PRO A 25 15.50 48.79 -11.36
CA PRO A 25 16.50 47.97 -12.08
C PRO A 25 17.98 48.43 -12.01
N ARG A 26 18.83 47.51 -12.49
CA ARG A 26 20.27 47.58 -12.85
C ARG A 26 20.92 48.96 -13.08
N THR A 27 22.18 49.11 -12.69
CA THR A 27 23.24 49.74 -13.54
C THR A 27 24.67 49.40 -13.06
N THR A 28 25.63 49.51 -13.97
CA THR A 28 27.07 49.22 -13.84
C THR A 28 27.87 50.32 -13.11
N PRO A 29 29.09 50.05 -12.60
CA PRO A 29 29.82 50.96 -11.72
C PRO A 29 30.79 51.90 -12.46
N THR A 30 30.84 53.18 -12.08
CA THR A 30 31.94 54.10 -12.48
C THR A 30 32.34 55.06 -11.35
N ARG A 31 33.66 55.32 -11.23
CA ARG A 31 34.41 56.28 -10.36
C ARG A 31 33.66 57.54 -9.90
N CYS A 32 33.86 58.07 -8.68
CA CYS A 32 35.08 58.75 -8.19
C CYS A 32 35.06 58.91 -6.64
N ARG A 33 36.21 58.92 -5.94
CA ARG A 33 36.90 60.11 -5.33
C ARG A 33 36.00 61.19 -4.71
N SER A 34 36.32 61.83 -3.57
CA SER A 34 37.15 61.54 -2.37
C SER A 34 36.76 62.60 -1.30
N GLU A 35 37.28 62.71 -0.06
CA GLU A 35 38.42 62.12 0.63
C GLU A 35 38.22 62.13 2.17
N GLY A 36 39.12 61.52 2.95
CA GLY A 36 39.04 61.51 4.42
C GLY A 36 40.38 61.10 5.06
N LEU A 37 41.09 62.06 5.64
CA LEU A 37 42.51 61.95 5.98
C LEU A 37 42.87 60.91 7.08
N ARG A 38 43.75 59.98 6.68
CA ARG A 38 45.12 59.72 7.23
C ARG A 38 45.32 59.53 8.75
N ARG A 39 45.82 58.34 9.13
CA ARG A 39 47.20 58.06 9.67
C ARG A 39 47.24 56.83 10.61
N ARG A 40 47.88 55.72 10.20
CA ARG A 40 49.15 55.17 10.78
C ARG A 40 49.47 53.75 10.26
N ALA A 41 50.78 53.47 10.20
CA ALA A 41 51.45 52.15 10.12
C ALA A 41 51.03 51.13 9.02
N ARG A 42 51.76 51.15 7.89
CA ARG A 42 51.93 49.95 7.05
C ARG A 42 52.80 48.92 7.79
N ARG A 43 52.25 47.80 8.24
CA ARG A 43 53.03 46.58 8.46
C ARG A 43 53.00 45.75 7.18
N ARG A 44 54.16 45.48 6.59
CA ARG A 44 54.30 44.46 5.53
C ARG A 44 53.85 43.13 6.12
N TRP A 45 52.76 42.57 5.62
CA TRP A 45 52.57 41.13 5.69
C TRP A 45 53.68 40.51 4.86
N ARG A 46 54.67 39.90 5.51
CA ARG A 46 55.51 38.91 4.84
C ARG A 46 54.60 37.71 4.61
N SER A 47 54.51 37.24 3.37
CA SER A 47 53.96 35.92 3.11
C SER A 47 54.69 34.90 4.01
N PRO A 48 54.01 33.93 4.63
CA PRO A 48 54.71 32.81 5.26
C PRO A 48 55.60 32.13 4.20
N PRO A 49 56.75 31.58 4.59
CA PRO A 49 57.62 30.89 3.64
C PRO A 49 56.84 29.74 3.00
N VAL A 50 56.89 29.66 1.67
CA VAL A 50 56.41 28.50 0.94
C VAL A 50 57.31 27.34 1.33
N LEU A 51 56.74 26.33 2.00
CA LEU A 51 57.44 25.08 2.28
C LEU A 51 57.80 24.43 0.94
N THR A 52 59.09 24.22 0.72
CA THR A 52 59.58 23.47 -0.44
C THR A 52 59.30 21.97 -0.26
N PRO A 53 59.23 21.18 -1.35
CA PRO A 53 58.85 19.76 -1.27
C PRO A 53 59.84 18.83 -0.51
N GLU A 54 60.95 19.36 0.01
CA GLU A 54 62.01 18.57 0.66
C GLU A 54 61.87 18.47 2.19
N SER A 55 60.87 19.12 2.80
CA SER A 55 60.51 18.81 4.19
C SER A 55 59.65 17.54 4.28
N GLN A 56 60.20 16.40 3.84
CA GLN A 56 59.73 15.12 4.37
C GLN A 56 59.97 15.15 5.88
N VAL A 57 58.89 15.15 6.66
CA VAL A 57 58.98 14.85 8.09
C VAL A 57 59.39 13.38 8.16
N LEU A 58 60.69 13.13 8.30
CA LEU A 58 61.23 11.79 8.49
C LEU A 58 60.52 11.16 9.68
N ALA A 59 59.71 10.13 9.41
CA ALA A 59 59.08 9.37 10.46
C ALA A 59 60.18 8.64 11.23
N MET A 60 60.31 8.94 12.52
CA MET A 60 61.23 8.25 13.41
C MET A 60 60.73 6.82 13.60
N GLN A 61 61.62 5.84 13.66
CA GLN A 61 61.25 4.50 14.06
C GLN A 61 61.36 4.40 15.59
N ILE A 62 60.30 3.94 16.25
CA ILE A 62 60.32 3.59 17.67
C ILE A 62 59.91 2.13 17.81
N ALA A 63 60.66 1.36 18.60
CA ALA A 63 60.32 -0.01 18.94
C ALA A 63 58.94 -0.07 19.62
N LEU A 64 58.08 -0.97 19.17
CA LEU A 64 56.70 -1.08 19.65
C LEU A 64 56.57 -1.18 21.18
N SER A 65 57.52 -1.83 21.87
CA SER A 65 57.58 -1.93 23.33
C SER A 65 57.79 -0.59 24.06
N SER A 66 58.23 0.46 23.36
CA SER A 66 58.39 1.84 23.89
C SER A 66 57.18 2.74 23.58
N LEU A 67 56.12 2.21 22.97
CA LEU A 67 54.89 2.93 22.66
C LEU A 67 53.77 2.59 23.65
N ARG A 68 52.98 3.60 24.01
CA ARG A 68 51.79 3.48 24.87
C ARG A 68 50.59 4.20 24.25
N PRO A 69 49.35 3.76 24.51
CA PRO A 69 48.17 4.44 23.98
C PRO A 69 47.95 5.80 24.66
N GLY A 70 47.41 6.80 23.94
CA GLY A 70 47.19 8.16 24.47
C GLY A 70 46.03 8.31 25.47
N HIS A 71 45.63 7.22 26.11
CA HIS A 71 44.69 7.18 27.23
C HIS A 71 45.25 6.32 28.40
N HIS A 72 46.54 5.99 28.34
CA HIS A 72 47.25 5.36 29.45
C HIS A 72 47.30 6.33 30.65
N PRO A 73 47.21 5.85 31.91
CA PRO A 73 47.20 6.71 33.10
C PRO A 73 48.40 7.66 33.19
N ASP A 74 49.58 7.19 32.77
CA ASP A 74 50.84 7.93 32.80
C ASP A 74 51.00 8.97 31.66
N ALA A 75 49.99 9.13 30.78
CA ALA A 75 50.10 10.01 29.62
C ALA A 75 50.19 11.51 30.00
N PRO A 76 51.04 12.32 29.34
CA PRO A 76 51.16 13.75 29.63
C PRO A 76 49.84 14.53 29.52
N ALA A 77 49.65 15.51 30.39
CA ALA A 77 48.43 16.32 30.44
C ALA A 77 48.13 16.97 29.07
N GLY A 78 46.94 16.71 28.53
CA GLY A 78 46.50 17.17 27.20
C GLY A 78 46.59 16.10 26.10
N VAL A 79 47.36 15.03 26.32
CA VAL A 79 47.30 13.81 25.50
C VAL A 79 46.00 13.07 25.85
N VAL A 80 45.09 13.00 24.89
CA VAL A 80 43.80 12.31 25.03
C VAL A 80 43.40 11.71 23.69
N ASN A 81 42.96 10.46 23.71
CA ASN A 81 42.35 9.85 22.53
C ASN A 81 40.99 10.53 22.24
N VAL A 82 40.95 11.34 21.17
CA VAL A 82 39.75 12.07 20.73
C VAL A 82 38.60 11.13 20.35
N ARG A 83 38.90 9.90 19.91
CA ARG A 83 37.89 8.86 19.62
C ARG A 83 37.63 8.01 20.87
N GLN A 84 36.64 8.41 21.66
CA GLN A 84 36.28 7.73 22.92
C GLN A 84 35.59 6.37 22.74
N VAL A 85 34.95 6.11 21.59
CA VAL A 85 34.18 4.87 21.32
C VAL A 85 34.66 4.23 20.01
N GLY A 86 34.71 2.89 19.97
CA GLY A 86 35.07 2.15 18.76
C GLY A 86 36.56 2.24 18.40
N ARG A 87 37.45 2.17 19.40
CA ARG A 87 38.89 1.92 19.18
C ARG A 87 39.08 0.56 18.49
N ASP A 88 38.45 -0.48 19.04
CA ASP A 88 38.75 -1.87 18.71
C ASP A 88 37.80 -2.47 17.66
N ALA A 89 36.92 -1.65 17.08
CA ALA A 89 35.99 -2.06 16.04
C ALA A 89 36.70 -2.22 14.68
N GLY A 90 36.83 -3.45 14.19
CA GLY A 90 37.43 -3.77 12.88
C GLY A 90 38.96 -3.82 12.87
N LEU A 91 39.60 -4.22 13.99
CA LEU A 91 41.06 -4.38 14.07
C LEU A 91 41.58 -5.52 13.20
N ASP A 92 40.76 -6.52 12.93
CA ASP A 92 40.98 -7.62 12.00
C ASP A 92 41.19 -7.12 10.56
N ALA A 93 40.31 -6.27 10.05
CA ALA A 93 40.45 -5.65 8.73
C ALA A 93 41.64 -4.67 8.66
N LEU A 94 41.82 -3.85 9.70
CA LEU A 94 42.92 -2.88 9.75
C LEU A 94 44.29 -3.57 9.89
N GLY A 95 44.37 -4.63 10.69
CA GLY A 95 45.56 -5.46 10.86
C GLY A 95 45.92 -6.24 9.60
N ALA A 96 44.93 -6.80 8.88
CA ALA A 96 45.18 -7.44 7.58
C ALA A 96 45.78 -6.45 6.56
N SER A 97 45.26 -5.22 6.53
CA SER A 97 45.83 -4.14 5.71
C SER A 97 47.28 -3.81 6.11
N ILE A 98 47.54 -3.57 7.40
CA ILE A 98 48.90 -3.27 7.90
C ILE A 98 49.87 -4.42 7.59
N ALA A 99 49.44 -5.68 7.71
CA ALA A 99 50.26 -6.84 7.36
C ALA A 99 50.51 -6.98 5.84
N SER A 100 49.59 -6.50 4.99
CA SER A 100 49.74 -6.61 3.52
C SER A 100 50.47 -5.45 2.86
N VAL A 101 50.38 -4.22 3.40
CA VAL A 101 50.94 -3.00 2.77
C VAL A 101 51.72 -2.09 3.72
N GLY A 102 51.90 -2.50 4.98
CA GLY A 102 52.61 -1.72 6.00
C GLY A 102 51.78 -0.58 6.60
N LEU A 103 52.38 0.14 7.55
CA LEU A 103 51.76 1.30 8.18
C LEU A 103 51.88 2.54 7.29
N ILE A 104 50.93 2.72 6.36
CA ILE A 104 50.92 3.80 5.35
C ILE A 104 51.05 5.20 5.96
N ALA A 105 50.35 5.45 7.07
CA ALA A 105 50.37 6.73 7.77
C ALA A 105 50.97 6.53 9.17
N PRO A 106 52.13 7.15 9.49
CA PRO A 106 52.77 7.06 10.80
C PRO A 106 51.85 7.42 11.98
N LEU A 107 52.15 6.90 13.17
CA LEU A 107 51.47 7.32 14.41
C LEU A 107 51.99 8.70 14.83
N VAL A 108 51.13 9.56 15.37
CA VAL A 108 51.60 10.81 16.01
C VAL A 108 51.76 10.56 17.49
N VAL A 109 52.93 10.86 18.05
CA VAL A 109 53.26 10.59 19.46
C VAL A 109 53.73 11.83 20.20
N VAL A 110 53.61 11.80 21.53
CA VAL A 110 54.21 12.76 22.46
C VAL A 110 55.09 11.96 23.42
N SER A 111 56.36 12.35 23.58
CA SER A 111 57.24 11.74 24.58
C SER A 111 56.75 12.05 26.01
N GLY A 112 56.72 11.04 26.88
CA GLY A 112 56.37 11.21 28.30
C GLY A 112 57.53 11.64 29.19
N GLY A 113 58.77 11.57 28.68
CA GLY A 113 59.99 11.75 29.48
C GLY A 113 60.31 10.58 30.43
N ASP A 114 59.45 9.57 30.47
CA ASP A 114 59.52 8.32 31.24
C ASP A 114 60.16 7.15 30.45
N GLY A 115 60.67 7.43 29.25
CA GLY A 115 61.15 6.45 28.29
C GLY A 115 60.07 5.93 27.34
N PHE A 116 58.80 6.32 27.50
CA PHE A 116 57.70 5.92 26.62
C PHE A 116 57.19 7.08 25.76
N SER A 117 56.62 6.73 24.61
CA SER A 117 55.95 7.65 23.69
C SER A 117 54.46 7.34 23.59
N TYR A 118 53.63 8.35 23.81
CA TYR A 118 52.17 8.22 23.95
C TYR A 118 51.47 8.59 22.64
N VAL A 119 50.69 7.65 22.09
CA VAL A 119 50.01 7.80 20.78
C VAL A 119 48.86 8.81 20.87
N VAL A 120 49.02 9.96 20.23
CA VAL A 120 48.01 11.03 20.12
C VAL A 120 47.04 10.74 18.96
N ASP A 121 47.57 10.59 17.75
CA ASP A 121 46.81 10.16 16.58
C ASP A 121 47.29 8.79 16.10
N GLY A 122 46.33 7.97 15.68
CA GLY A 122 46.57 6.58 15.29
C GLY A 122 46.29 5.56 16.40
N ASN A 123 45.60 5.91 17.49
CA ASN A 123 45.22 4.96 18.57
C ASN A 123 44.52 3.66 18.06
N ARG A 124 43.82 3.72 16.91
CA ARG A 124 43.26 2.54 16.19
C ARG A 124 44.31 1.73 15.42
N ARG A 125 45.26 2.41 14.76
CA ARG A 125 46.39 1.80 14.05
C ARG A 125 47.31 1.08 15.06
N PHE A 126 47.58 1.71 16.19
CA PHE A 126 48.29 1.13 17.33
C PHE A 126 47.59 -0.14 17.86
N ALA A 127 46.28 -0.08 18.13
CA ALA A 127 45.50 -1.26 18.54
C ALA A 127 45.55 -2.42 17.52
N ALA A 128 45.56 -2.11 16.22
CA ALA A 128 45.68 -3.15 15.18
C ALA A 128 47.09 -3.76 15.13
N ILE A 129 48.13 -3.02 15.49
CA ILE A 129 49.50 -3.52 15.66
C ILE A 129 49.60 -4.41 16.91
N GLU A 130 49.06 -3.97 18.05
CA GLU A 130 48.95 -4.78 19.28
C GLU A 130 48.22 -6.11 18.99
N PHE A 131 47.12 -6.07 18.21
CA PHE A 131 46.39 -7.25 17.76
C PHE A 131 47.22 -8.17 16.84
N LEU A 132 48.02 -7.63 15.92
CA LEU A 132 48.90 -8.43 15.07
C LEU A 132 50.01 -9.14 15.88
N VAL A 133 50.57 -8.49 16.90
CA VAL A 133 51.55 -9.11 17.80
C VAL A 133 50.89 -10.21 18.64
N ALA A 134 49.72 -9.95 19.23
CA ALA A 134 48.97 -10.97 19.98
C ALA A 134 48.59 -12.18 19.10
N ALA A 135 48.35 -11.97 17.81
CA ALA A 135 48.11 -13.01 16.82
C ALA A 135 49.39 -13.68 16.26
N GLY A 136 50.58 -13.32 16.74
CA GLY A 136 51.87 -13.87 16.28
C GLY A 136 52.27 -13.48 14.86
N LYS A 137 51.65 -12.43 14.29
CA LYS A 137 51.86 -11.95 12.90
C LYS A 137 52.83 -10.78 12.80
N MET A 138 53.29 -10.24 13.92
CA MET A 138 54.29 -9.17 14.01
C MET A 138 55.15 -9.39 15.25
N ALA A 139 56.41 -8.96 15.22
CA ALA A 139 57.32 -9.08 16.37
C ALA A 139 56.94 -8.07 17.48
N PRO A 140 57.06 -8.42 18.77
CA PRO A 140 56.75 -7.52 19.88
C PRO A 140 57.58 -6.23 19.92
N ASP A 141 58.82 -6.28 19.41
CA ASP A 141 59.75 -5.16 19.30
C ASP A 141 59.91 -4.68 17.85
N ALA A 142 58.88 -4.84 17.00
CA ALA A 142 58.91 -4.31 15.64
C ALA A 142 59.05 -2.77 15.66
N ASP A 143 59.88 -2.23 14.77
CA ASP A 143 59.99 -0.80 14.54
C ASP A 143 58.69 -0.24 13.93
N VAL A 144 58.13 0.78 14.57
CA VAL A 144 56.91 1.46 14.13
C VAL A 144 57.24 2.89 13.70
N PRO A 145 56.84 3.34 12.49
CA PRO A 145 57.07 4.71 12.06
C PRO A 145 56.13 5.66 12.81
N VAL A 146 56.73 6.66 13.46
CA VAL A 146 56.04 7.68 14.25
C VAL A 146 56.51 9.10 13.90
N ILE A 147 55.69 10.07 14.28
CA ILE A 147 55.97 11.50 14.17
C ILE A 147 55.80 12.10 15.57
N GLU A 148 56.89 12.52 16.20
CA GLU A 148 56.85 13.14 17.53
C GLU A 148 56.37 14.60 17.45
N ARG A 149 55.58 15.02 18.45
CA ARG A 149 55.01 16.36 18.58
C ARG A 149 54.99 16.80 20.04
N GLU A 150 54.92 18.12 20.25
CA GLU A 150 54.75 18.71 21.58
C GLU A 150 53.33 18.48 22.12
N ALA A 151 53.22 18.21 23.42
CA ALA A 151 51.95 17.94 24.10
C ALA A 151 50.89 19.06 23.92
N ALA A 152 51.34 20.33 23.83
CA ALA A 152 50.48 21.49 23.68
C ALA A 152 49.57 21.45 22.44
N PHE A 153 50.01 20.80 21.35
CA PHE A 153 49.25 20.70 20.10
C PHE A 153 48.51 19.36 19.94
N ALA A 154 48.71 18.40 20.87
CA ALA A 154 48.23 17.02 20.73
C ALA A 154 46.72 16.93 20.44
N ARG A 155 45.90 17.66 21.22
CA ARG A 155 44.44 17.65 21.10
C ARG A 155 43.95 18.30 19.79
N GLU A 156 44.61 19.35 19.32
CA GLU A 156 44.27 20.04 18.08
C GLU A 156 44.64 19.19 16.85
N ILE A 157 45.81 18.55 16.87
CA ILE A 157 46.25 17.61 15.83
C ILE A 157 45.29 16.43 15.72
N GLY A 158 44.95 15.79 16.84
CA GLY A 158 44.01 14.66 16.86
C GLY A 158 42.60 15.02 16.38
N LEU A 159 42.12 16.23 16.70
CA LEU A 159 40.83 16.71 16.21
C LEU A 159 40.87 17.06 14.72
N SER A 160 41.89 17.82 14.28
CA SER A 160 42.06 18.23 12.89
C SER A 160 42.19 17.05 11.93
N ALA A 161 42.96 16.02 12.31
CA ALA A 161 43.11 14.79 11.54
C ALA A 161 41.78 14.04 11.34
N ASN A 162 40.92 13.98 12.38
CA ASN A 162 39.61 13.33 12.27
C ASN A 162 38.55 14.19 11.54
N VAL A 163 38.62 15.52 11.66
CA VAL A 163 37.60 16.44 11.08
C VAL A 163 37.86 16.73 9.60
N THR A 164 39.12 16.80 9.16
CA THR A 164 39.46 17.12 7.75
C THR A 164 39.44 15.90 6.82
N GLN A 165 39.48 14.68 7.36
CA GLN A 165 39.46 13.45 6.56
C GLN A 165 38.03 13.05 6.18
N ALA A 166 37.52 13.62 5.08
CA ALA A 166 36.29 13.15 4.46
C ALA A 166 36.46 11.69 3.98
N PRO A 167 35.52 10.77 4.27
CA PRO A 167 35.57 9.42 3.73
C PRO A 167 35.39 9.43 2.21
N MET A 168 36.06 8.49 1.53
CA MET A 168 35.88 8.26 0.09
C MET A 168 34.42 7.93 -0.23
N HIS A 169 33.91 8.41 -1.37
CA HIS A 169 32.54 8.11 -1.79
C HIS A 169 32.37 6.61 -2.06
N ALA A 170 31.21 6.05 -1.69
CA ALA A 170 30.97 4.60 -1.77
C ALA A 170 31.11 4.05 -3.21
N ALA A 171 30.71 4.82 -4.22
CA ALA A 171 30.90 4.47 -5.64
C ALA A 171 32.38 4.30 -6.01
N ASP A 172 33.26 5.18 -5.52
CA ASP A 172 34.70 5.13 -5.80
C ASP A 172 35.36 3.97 -5.04
N GLN A 173 34.86 3.66 -3.84
CA GLN A 173 35.28 2.49 -3.08
C GLN A 173 35.02 1.19 -3.87
N VAL A 174 33.79 0.98 -4.36
CA VAL A 174 33.43 -0.25 -5.10
C VAL A 174 34.11 -0.33 -6.47
N GLU A 175 34.34 0.80 -7.12
CA GLU A 175 35.14 0.85 -8.35
C GLU A 175 36.60 0.45 -8.10
N ALA A 176 37.21 0.89 -7.00
CA ALA A 176 38.57 0.50 -6.62
C ALA A 176 38.68 -1.02 -6.39
N PHE A 177 37.71 -1.63 -5.69
CA PHE A 177 37.62 -3.10 -5.58
C PHE A 177 37.49 -3.77 -6.95
N SER A 178 36.67 -3.21 -7.84
CA SER A 178 36.45 -3.73 -9.19
C SER A 178 37.65 -3.53 -10.12
N ALA A 179 38.48 -2.50 -9.89
CA ALA A 179 39.77 -2.32 -10.56
C ALA A 179 40.76 -3.42 -10.16
N LEU A 180 40.81 -3.82 -8.90
CA LEU A 180 41.65 -4.95 -8.45
C LEU A 180 41.19 -6.28 -9.10
N ARG A 181 39.88 -6.49 -9.24
CA ARG A 181 39.32 -7.64 -9.96
C ARG A 181 39.68 -7.63 -11.44
N ARG A 182 39.60 -6.47 -12.11
CA ARG A 182 40.07 -6.28 -13.51
C ARG A 182 41.58 -6.50 -13.67
N ALA A 183 42.37 -6.18 -12.64
CA ALA A 183 43.81 -6.46 -12.57
C ALA A 183 44.14 -7.94 -12.25
N GLY A 184 43.15 -8.84 -12.24
CA GLY A 184 43.35 -10.29 -12.08
C GLY A 184 43.25 -10.83 -10.65
N ALA A 185 42.97 -9.99 -9.65
CA ALA A 185 42.81 -10.49 -8.28
C ALA A 185 41.54 -11.34 -8.12
N THR A 186 41.64 -12.41 -7.32
CA THR A 186 40.48 -13.25 -6.97
C THR A 186 39.73 -12.68 -5.77
N GLU A 187 38.44 -13.02 -5.64
CA GLU A 187 37.62 -12.59 -4.49
C GLU A 187 38.25 -12.96 -3.15
N LYS A 188 38.88 -14.15 -3.08
CA LYS A 188 39.63 -14.63 -1.92
C LYS A 188 40.88 -13.78 -1.63
N VAL A 189 41.69 -13.47 -2.64
CA VAL A 189 42.90 -12.62 -2.47
C VAL A 189 42.52 -11.20 -2.05
N ILE A 190 41.42 -10.65 -2.57
CA ILE A 190 40.89 -9.35 -2.14
C ILE A 190 40.40 -9.43 -0.68
N ALA A 191 39.63 -10.46 -0.33
CA ALA A 191 39.14 -10.70 1.03
C ALA A 191 40.29 -10.79 2.05
N GLU A 192 41.35 -11.54 1.73
CA GLU A 192 42.55 -11.68 2.56
C GLU A 192 43.31 -10.35 2.69
N ARG A 193 43.54 -9.62 1.59
CA ARG A 193 44.28 -8.35 1.59
C ARG A 193 43.62 -7.24 2.42
N PHE A 194 42.29 -7.18 2.44
CA PHE A 194 41.53 -6.14 3.15
C PHE A 194 40.86 -6.63 4.44
N GLY A 195 41.11 -7.88 4.85
CA GLY A 195 40.47 -8.54 5.98
C GLY A 195 38.94 -8.43 5.95
N GLN A 196 38.34 -8.68 4.79
CA GLN A 196 36.88 -8.65 4.58
C GLN A 196 36.35 -10.08 4.36
N PRO A 197 35.14 -10.42 4.82
CA PRO A 197 34.50 -11.68 4.44
C PRO A 197 34.35 -11.80 2.92
N VAL A 198 34.59 -12.99 2.35
CA VAL A 198 34.48 -13.22 0.89
C VAL A 198 33.09 -12.83 0.36
N ALA A 199 32.04 -13.12 1.11
CA ALA A 199 30.66 -12.71 0.77
C ALA A 199 30.49 -11.18 0.70
N GLN A 200 31.20 -10.42 1.55
CA GLN A 200 31.18 -8.95 1.51
C GLN A 200 31.96 -8.42 0.30
N VAL A 201 33.11 -9.02 -0.03
CA VAL A 201 33.85 -8.70 -1.26
C VAL A 201 33.01 -8.97 -2.51
N ARG A 202 32.28 -10.10 -2.58
CA ARG A 202 31.38 -10.42 -3.69
C ARG A 202 30.28 -9.35 -3.87
N LYS A 203 29.72 -8.80 -2.79
CA LYS A 203 28.77 -7.67 -2.82
C LYS A 203 29.41 -6.37 -3.33
N LEU A 204 30.61 -6.02 -2.83
CA LEU A 204 31.34 -4.82 -3.27
C LEU A 204 31.69 -4.89 -4.77
N LEU A 205 32.10 -6.06 -5.25
CA LEU A 205 32.39 -6.30 -6.67
C LEU A 205 31.13 -6.27 -7.54
N ALA A 206 29.98 -6.69 -7.03
CA ALA A 206 28.71 -6.56 -7.75
C ALA A 206 28.30 -5.08 -7.91
N LEU A 207 28.42 -4.27 -6.85
CA LEU A 207 28.14 -2.83 -6.90
C LEU A 207 29.09 -2.07 -7.83
N GLY A 208 30.39 -2.37 -7.81
CA GLY A 208 31.37 -1.75 -8.71
C GLY A 208 31.40 -2.34 -10.13
N GLY A 209 30.65 -3.42 -10.35
CA GLY A 209 30.48 -4.08 -11.65
C GLY A 209 29.26 -3.62 -12.45
N VAL A 210 28.48 -2.65 -11.94
CA VAL A 210 27.42 -1.96 -12.71
C VAL A 210 28.02 -1.11 -13.84
N SER A 211 27.16 -0.59 -14.74
CA SER A 211 27.61 0.24 -15.86
C SER A 211 28.30 1.52 -15.36
N PRO A 212 29.27 2.07 -16.13
CA PRO A 212 29.90 3.35 -15.79
C PRO A 212 28.88 4.48 -15.58
N THR A 213 27.80 4.50 -16.36
CA THR A 213 26.73 5.49 -16.25
C THR A 213 25.96 5.37 -14.93
N VAL A 214 25.70 4.16 -14.42
CA VAL A 214 25.10 3.95 -13.09
C VAL A 214 26.06 4.41 -11.99
N LEU A 215 27.36 4.10 -12.09
CA LEU A 215 28.36 4.59 -11.12
C LEU A 215 28.44 6.13 -11.10
N ASP A 216 28.49 6.78 -12.27
CA ASP A 216 28.52 8.25 -12.37
C ASP A 216 27.23 8.90 -11.84
N ALA A 217 26.08 8.27 -12.09
CA ALA A 217 24.81 8.75 -11.54
C ALA A 217 24.74 8.59 -10.01
N TRP A 218 25.36 7.56 -9.44
CA TRP A 218 25.51 7.39 -7.99
C TRP A 218 26.50 8.41 -7.40
N ARG A 219 27.70 8.61 -8.01
CA ARG A 219 28.66 9.67 -7.64
C ARG A 219 28.02 11.06 -7.63
N ALA A 220 27.16 11.34 -8.61
CA ALA A 220 26.44 12.60 -8.73
C ALA A 220 25.23 12.74 -7.78
N GLY A 221 24.98 11.77 -6.90
CA GLY A 221 23.84 11.75 -5.97
C GLY A 221 22.46 11.64 -6.64
N LYS A 222 22.40 11.26 -7.92
CA LYS A 222 21.16 11.08 -8.68
C LYS A 222 20.52 9.73 -8.41
N VAL A 223 21.32 8.73 -8.07
CA VAL A 223 20.91 7.34 -7.76
C VAL A 223 21.38 7.04 -6.34
N THR A 224 20.54 6.39 -5.54
CA THR A 224 20.90 5.90 -4.19
C THR A 224 21.54 4.52 -4.26
N GLU A 225 22.32 4.14 -3.24
CA GLU A 225 22.92 2.80 -3.16
C GLU A 225 21.87 1.68 -3.28
N GLU A 226 20.70 1.84 -2.66
CA GLU A 226 19.57 0.90 -2.78
C GLU A 226 19.11 0.70 -4.22
N THR A 227 19.09 1.75 -5.04
CA THR A 227 18.77 1.62 -6.46
C THR A 227 19.92 0.99 -7.26
N VAL A 228 21.19 1.25 -6.88
CA VAL A 228 22.36 0.57 -7.49
C VAL A 228 22.35 -0.93 -7.23
N LYS A 229 21.94 -1.38 -6.03
CA LYS A 229 21.75 -2.82 -5.70
C LYS A 229 20.79 -3.51 -6.67
N VAL A 230 19.72 -2.85 -7.10
CA VAL A 230 18.79 -3.40 -8.10
C VAL A 230 19.44 -3.51 -9.48
N PHE A 231 20.25 -2.52 -9.88
CA PHE A 231 20.95 -2.54 -11.16
C PHE A 231 21.97 -3.69 -11.28
N THR A 232 22.55 -4.20 -10.18
CA THR A 232 23.47 -5.35 -10.24
C THR A 232 22.84 -6.63 -10.80
N MET A 233 21.51 -6.69 -10.90
CA MET A 233 20.75 -7.84 -11.40
C MET A 233 20.56 -7.87 -12.92
N ALA A 234 20.98 -6.81 -13.64
CA ALA A 234 20.66 -6.60 -15.05
C ALA A 234 21.92 -6.46 -15.94
N SER A 235 21.75 -6.60 -17.25
CA SER A 235 22.80 -6.32 -18.25
C SER A 235 23.19 -4.83 -18.24
N HIS A 236 24.42 -4.47 -18.64
CA HIS A 236 24.80 -3.05 -18.74
C HIS A 236 23.90 -2.25 -19.71
N GLU A 237 23.43 -2.89 -20.79
CA GLU A 237 22.49 -2.29 -21.75
C GLU A 237 21.14 -1.97 -21.07
N ASP A 238 20.58 -2.90 -20.30
CA ASP A 238 19.34 -2.69 -19.55
C ASP A 238 19.51 -1.67 -18.42
N GLN A 239 20.65 -1.69 -17.73
CA GLN A 239 20.99 -0.70 -16.71
C GLN A 239 20.96 0.71 -17.30
N ASP A 240 21.68 0.95 -18.40
CA ASP A 240 21.75 2.27 -19.06
C ASP A 240 20.38 2.69 -19.63
N ARG A 241 19.67 1.77 -20.28
CA ARG A 241 18.31 1.99 -20.83
C ARG A 241 17.31 2.39 -19.73
N VAL A 242 17.29 1.67 -18.61
CA VAL A 242 16.37 1.93 -17.50
C VAL A 242 16.79 3.17 -16.70
N LEU A 243 18.09 3.39 -16.49
CA LEU A 243 18.60 4.60 -15.83
C LEU A 243 18.21 5.86 -16.60
N ALA A 244 18.42 5.88 -17.92
CA ALA A 244 18.06 7.02 -18.77
C ALA A 244 16.56 7.34 -18.69
N LYS A 245 15.70 6.30 -18.67
CA LYS A 245 14.25 6.46 -18.50
C LYS A 245 13.89 6.95 -17.09
N ALA A 246 14.42 6.32 -16.05
CA ALA A 246 14.13 6.64 -14.65
C ALA A 246 14.54 8.08 -14.29
N ILE A 247 15.69 8.56 -14.80
CA ILE A 247 16.10 9.96 -14.65
C ILE A 247 15.13 10.89 -15.39
N LYS A 248 14.75 10.58 -16.63
CA LYS A 248 13.81 11.39 -17.43
C LYS A 248 12.43 11.52 -16.78
N GLU A 249 11.94 10.46 -16.14
CA GLU A 249 10.65 10.42 -15.45
C GLU A 249 10.74 10.85 -13.97
N ASN A 250 11.93 11.21 -13.47
CA ASN A 250 12.21 11.52 -12.06
C ASN A 250 11.72 10.40 -11.09
N ALA A 251 11.93 9.15 -11.50
CA ALA A 251 11.40 7.95 -10.86
C ALA A 251 12.53 6.97 -10.45
N ILE A 252 13.54 7.47 -9.75
CA ILE A 252 14.81 6.74 -9.47
C ILE A 252 14.69 5.84 -8.21
N TRP A 253 13.45 5.45 -7.85
CA TRP A 253 13.15 4.62 -6.69
C TRP A 253 13.48 3.13 -6.98
N PRO A 254 13.95 2.34 -5.99
CA PRO A 254 14.32 0.94 -6.22
C PRO A 254 13.19 0.09 -6.83
N HIS A 255 11.94 0.29 -6.39
CA HIS A 255 10.78 -0.43 -6.93
C HIS A 255 10.49 -0.07 -8.40
N TYR A 256 10.59 1.20 -8.79
CA TYR A 256 10.35 1.60 -10.19
C TYR A 256 11.42 1.01 -11.12
N VAL A 257 12.68 1.04 -10.69
CA VAL A 257 13.79 0.43 -11.44
C VAL A 257 13.62 -1.09 -11.52
N ARG A 258 13.22 -1.75 -10.42
CA ARG A 258 12.91 -3.19 -10.40
C ARG A 258 11.79 -3.53 -11.39
N ARG A 259 10.69 -2.75 -11.42
CA ARG A 259 9.63 -2.86 -12.45
C ARG A 259 10.14 -2.71 -13.88
N MET A 260 10.95 -1.69 -14.14
CA MET A 260 11.45 -1.37 -15.48
C MET A 260 12.48 -2.38 -16.02
N LEU A 261 13.12 -3.14 -15.13
CA LEU A 261 13.99 -4.27 -15.44
C LEU A 261 13.23 -5.60 -15.55
N GLY A 262 11.90 -5.62 -15.38
CA GLY A 262 11.10 -6.86 -15.41
C GLY A 262 11.29 -7.74 -14.17
N LEU A 263 11.72 -7.16 -13.06
CA LEU A 263 12.05 -7.84 -11.80
C LEU A 263 10.92 -7.73 -10.74
N ASP A 264 9.85 -6.99 -11.03
CA ASP A 264 8.68 -6.88 -10.15
C ASP A 264 7.64 -7.97 -10.46
N GLN A 265 7.71 -9.02 -9.65
CA GLN A 265 6.73 -10.09 -9.51
C GLN A 265 6.60 -11.07 -10.70
N ASP A 266 5.97 -12.21 -10.42
CA ASP A 266 5.93 -13.45 -11.21
C ASP A 266 7.25 -14.15 -11.54
N VAL A 267 8.42 -13.51 -11.63
CA VAL A 267 9.69 -14.24 -11.91
C VAL A 267 9.93 -15.40 -10.93
N SER A 268 9.69 -15.20 -9.63
CA SER A 268 9.81 -16.27 -8.63
C SER A 268 8.74 -17.36 -8.77
N GLY A 269 7.49 -16.99 -9.07
CA GLY A 269 6.38 -17.93 -9.23
C GLY A 269 6.53 -18.77 -10.51
N LEU A 270 6.82 -18.11 -11.64
CA LEU A 270 7.12 -18.75 -12.92
C LEU A 270 8.37 -19.64 -12.82
N LEU A 271 9.42 -19.23 -12.10
CA LEU A 271 10.62 -20.05 -11.90
C LEU A 271 10.38 -21.25 -10.97
N ALA A 272 9.50 -21.12 -9.97
CA ALA A 272 9.04 -22.24 -9.17
C ALA A 272 8.20 -23.22 -10.01
N TYR A 273 7.29 -22.69 -10.83
CA TYR A 273 6.40 -23.47 -11.70
C TYR A 273 7.14 -24.20 -12.83
N VAL A 274 8.07 -23.55 -13.52
CA VAL A 274 8.92 -24.15 -14.58
C VAL A 274 10.03 -25.01 -13.95
N GLY A 275 10.58 -24.57 -12.82
CA GLY A 275 11.69 -25.20 -12.12
C GLY A 275 13.05 -24.78 -12.69
N SER A 276 13.94 -24.34 -11.81
CA SER A 276 15.29 -23.82 -12.16
C SER A 276 16.14 -24.76 -13.02
N LYS A 277 15.92 -26.08 -12.97
CA LYS A 277 16.64 -27.06 -13.81
C LYS A 277 16.15 -27.01 -15.27
N ALA A 278 14.85 -26.89 -15.51
CA ALA A 278 14.28 -26.80 -16.85
C ALA A 278 14.64 -25.46 -17.52
N PHE A 279 14.52 -24.35 -16.76
CA PHE A 279 14.95 -23.04 -17.25
C PHE A 279 16.44 -23.01 -17.64
N LYS A 280 17.32 -23.64 -16.84
CA LYS A 280 18.74 -23.79 -17.17
C LYS A 280 19.01 -24.70 -18.38
N ALA A 281 18.26 -25.78 -18.54
CA ALA A 281 18.36 -26.65 -19.71
C ALA A 281 17.95 -25.95 -21.01
N ALA A 282 17.03 -24.98 -20.93
CA ALA A 282 16.62 -24.14 -22.05
C ALA A 282 17.57 -22.97 -22.37
N GLY A 283 18.73 -22.86 -21.68
CA GLY A 283 19.74 -21.82 -21.89
C GLY A 283 19.61 -20.59 -20.98
N GLY A 284 18.58 -20.52 -20.13
CA GLY A 284 18.44 -19.45 -19.15
C GLY A 284 19.41 -19.60 -17.96
N HIS A 285 19.72 -18.51 -17.26
CA HIS A 285 20.43 -18.56 -15.99
C HIS A 285 19.75 -17.71 -14.92
N VAL A 286 19.88 -18.16 -13.66
CA VAL A 286 19.30 -17.50 -12.50
C VAL A 286 20.37 -16.58 -11.90
N VAL A 287 20.03 -15.31 -11.74
CA VAL A 287 20.89 -14.29 -11.13
C VAL A 287 20.48 -14.15 -9.67
N GLU A 288 21.37 -14.57 -8.77
CA GLU A 288 21.18 -14.55 -7.32
C GLU A 288 21.20 -13.10 -6.79
N ASP A 289 20.19 -12.71 -5.98
CA ASP A 289 20.18 -11.39 -5.33
C ASP A 289 21.12 -11.38 -4.12
N LEU A 290 22.32 -10.83 -4.29
CA LEU A 290 23.36 -10.77 -3.24
C LEU A 290 22.99 -9.83 -2.07
N PHE A 291 21.90 -9.06 -2.17
CA PHE A 291 21.47 -8.06 -1.20
C PHE A 291 20.21 -8.47 -0.42
N GLY A 292 19.71 -9.69 -0.63
CA GLY A 292 18.60 -10.27 0.14
C GLY A 292 17.22 -10.01 -0.44
N GLY A 293 17.13 -9.57 -1.69
CA GLY A 293 15.88 -9.50 -2.45
C GLY A 293 15.54 -10.80 -3.20
N GLN A 294 14.66 -10.70 -4.20
CA GLN A 294 14.24 -11.83 -5.03
C GLN A 294 15.21 -12.06 -6.19
N ASN A 295 15.60 -13.31 -6.41
CA ASN A 295 16.42 -13.74 -7.55
C ASN A 295 15.80 -13.31 -8.89
N ALA A 296 16.65 -12.88 -9.82
CA ALA A 296 16.28 -12.57 -11.20
C ALA A 296 16.55 -13.77 -12.13
N VAL A 297 16.05 -13.68 -13.35
CA VAL A 297 16.41 -14.57 -14.45
C VAL A 297 16.99 -13.75 -15.61
N SER A 298 17.92 -14.36 -16.33
CA SER A 298 18.60 -13.74 -17.47
C SER A 298 17.68 -13.40 -18.64
N ASP A 299 16.60 -14.16 -18.79
CA ASP A 299 15.61 -13.99 -19.84
C ASP A 299 14.20 -14.27 -19.29
N PRO A 300 13.48 -13.21 -18.86
CA PRO A 300 12.09 -13.31 -18.42
C PRO A 300 11.12 -13.75 -19.54
N VAL A 301 11.45 -13.50 -20.81
CA VAL A 301 10.61 -13.87 -21.96
C VAL A 301 10.68 -15.38 -22.20
N LEU A 302 11.89 -15.96 -22.16
CA LEU A 302 12.08 -17.41 -22.16
C LEU A 302 11.37 -18.07 -20.98
N LEU A 303 11.48 -17.51 -19.77
CA LEU A 303 10.81 -18.06 -18.59
C LEU A 303 9.29 -18.06 -18.76
N LYS A 304 8.72 -16.95 -19.22
CA LYS A 304 7.29 -16.85 -19.51
C LYS A 304 6.86 -17.85 -20.59
N ARG A 305 7.62 -17.99 -21.68
CA ARG A 305 7.32 -18.94 -22.75
C ARG A 305 7.27 -20.39 -22.24
N LEU A 306 8.24 -20.80 -21.43
CA LEU A 306 8.26 -22.14 -20.82
C LEU A 306 7.09 -22.37 -19.86
N ALA A 307 6.65 -21.33 -19.14
CA ALA A 307 5.46 -21.40 -18.29
C ALA A 307 4.18 -21.52 -19.13
N ASP A 308 4.05 -20.71 -20.20
CA ASP A 308 2.91 -20.76 -21.13
C ASP A 308 2.81 -22.11 -21.86
N GLU A 309 3.95 -22.69 -22.29
CA GLU A 309 4.07 -24.04 -22.87
C GLU A 309 3.62 -25.12 -21.87
N ARG A 310 4.10 -25.05 -20.61
CA ARG A 310 3.76 -26.03 -19.57
C ARG A 310 2.29 -25.92 -19.13
N LEU A 311 1.73 -24.72 -19.12
CA LEU A 311 0.34 -24.46 -18.82
C LEU A 311 -0.58 -24.94 -19.96
N GLU A 312 -0.16 -24.83 -21.22
CA GLU A 312 -0.91 -25.41 -22.34
C GLU A 312 -0.92 -26.94 -22.28
N ALA A 313 0.21 -27.58 -21.97
CA ALA A 313 0.27 -29.03 -21.78
C ALA A 313 -0.65 -29.52 -20.64
N GLU A 314 -0.82 -28.72 -19.57
CA GLU A 314 -1.83 -28.98 -18.54
C GLU A 314 -3.26 -28.80 -19.09
N CYS A 315 -3.53 -27.76 -19.87
CA CYS A 315 -4.83 -27.60 -20.53
C CYS A 315 -5.14 -28.78 -21.47
N GLU A 316 -4.19 -29.28 -22.24
CA GLU A 316 -4.33 -30.46 -23.09
C GLU A 316 -4.61 -31.74 -22.28
N ARG A 317 -3.87 -31.95 -21.17
CA ARG A 317 -4.13 -33.04 -20.23
C ARG A 317 -5.57 -33.01 -19.73
N ARG A 318 -6.05 -31.83 -19.32
CA ARG A 318 -7.44 -31.66 -18.89
C ARG A 318 -8.43 -31.88 -20.04
N ARG A 319 -8.19 -31.39 -21.26
CA ARG A 319 -9.07 -31.68 -22.42
C ARG A 319 -9.27 -33.19 -22.64
N ALA A 320 -8.22 -33.99 -22.43
CA ALA A 320 -8.30 -35.46 -22.51
C ALA A 320 -9.15 -36.12 -21.40
N GLU A 321 -9.47 -35.42 -20.31
CA GLU A 321 -10.42 -35.89 -19.28
C GLU A 321 -11.89 -35.80 -19.76
N GLY A 322 -12.18 -35.12 -20.86
CA GLY A 322 -13.53 -35.01 -21.43
C GLY A 322 -14.36 -33.85 -20.87
N TRP A 323 -13.72 -32.72 -20.58
CA TRP A 323 -14.39 -31.43 -20.40
C TRP A 323 -14.90 -30.90 -21.76
N SER A 324 -16.02 -30.17 -21.77
CA SER A 324 -16.54 -29.52 -22.99
C SER A 324 -15.55 -28.50 -23.55
N TRP A 325 -14.89 -27.75 -22.66
CA TRP A 325 -13.83 -26.80 -23.00
C TRP A 325 -12.83 -26.67 -21.85
N VAL A 326 -11.61 -26.25 -22.18
CA VAL A 326 -10.57 -25.91 -21.20
C VAL A 326 -9.89 -24.63 -21.64
N ALA A 327 -9.79 -23.64 -20.74
CA ALA A 327 -9.15 -22.35 -21.01
C ALA A 327 -8.25 -21.93 -19.84
N LYS A 328 -7.30 -21.03 -20.13
CA LYS A 328 -6.53 -20.34 -19.10
C LYS A 328 -7.38 -19.18 -18.57
N GLY A 329 -7.40 -18.92 -17.26
CA GLY A 329 -8.20 -17.81 -16.71
C GLY A 329 -7.79 -16.43 -17.24
N ALA A 330 -6.54 -16.28 -17.68
CA ALA A 330 -6.04 -15.08 -18.36
C ALA A 330 -6.67 -14.82 -19.74
N ASP A 331 -7.24 -15.84 -20.38
CA ASP A 331 -7.94 -15.72 -21.67
C ASP A 331 -9.44 -15.39 -21.50
N LEU A 332 -9.94 -15.37 -20.26
CA LEU A 332 -11.35 -15.15 -19.93
C LEU A 332 -11.65 -13.69 -19.54
N PRO A 333 -12.92 -13.23 -19.63
CA PRO A 333 -13.30 -11.89 -19.20
C PRO A 333 -12.99 -11.63 -17.71
N GLY A 334 -12.61 -10.40 -17.39
CA GLY A 334 -12.38 -9.96 -16.01
C GLY A 334 -13.61 -10.20 -15.14
N GLY A 335 -13.45 -10.95 -14.05
CA GLY A 335 -14.56 -11.30 -13.16
C GLY A 335 -15.35 -12.55 -13.55
N TRP A 336 -14.88 -13.36 -14.51
CA TRP A 336 -15.50 -14.65 -14.87
C TRP A 336 -15.79 -15.52 -13.62
N ARG A 337 -14.85 -15.58 -12.67
CA ARG A 337 -14.91 -16.38 -11.43
C ARG A 337 -16.13 -16.07 -10.54
N TRP A 338 -16.71 -14.89 -10.68
CA TRP A 338 -17.88 -14.40 -9.91
C TRP A 338 -19.17 -14.31 -10.74
N SER A 339 -19.06 -14.32 -12.06
CA SER A 339 -20.17 -14.05 -12.98
C SER A 339 -20.60 -15.28 -13.79
N TRP A 340 -19.74 -16.28 -13.92
CA TRP A 340 -20.02 -17.49 -14.70
C TRP A 340 -20.58 -18.58 -13.78
N PRO A 341 -21.74 -19.18 -14.10
CA PRO A 341 -22.33 -20.21 -13.27
C PRO A 341 -21.46 -21.47 -13.23
N LYS A 342 -21.53 -22.21 -12.13
CA LYS A 342 -20.93 -23.54 -11.99
C LYS A 342 -22.02 -24.60 -11.95
N VAL A 343 -21.71 -25.83 -12.37
CA VAL A 343 -22.59 -26.96 -12.08
C VAL A 343 -22.70 -27.09 -10.57
N LYS A 344 -23.93 -27.12 -10.03
CA LYS A 344 -24.14 -27.39 -8.61
C LYS A 344 -23.63 -28.79 -8.27
N THR A 345 -22.83 -28.89 -7.22
CA THR A 345 -22.58 -30.16 -6.53
C THR A 345 -23.91 -30.77 -6.08
N GLY A 346 -24.02 -32.09 -6.15
CA GLY A 346 -25.13 -32.79 -5.52
C GLY A 346 -24.92 -32.86 -4.01
N GLU A 347 -26.00 -33.02 -3.28
CA GLU A 347 -25.97 -33.37 -1.85
C GLU A 347 -26.67 -34.70 -1.68
N ARG A 348 -26.08 -35.59 -0.89
CA ARG A 348 -26.73 -36.80 -0.38
C ARG A 348 -27.00 -36.64 1.12
N PRO A 349 -28.06 -37.25 1.68
CA PRO A 349 -28.22 -37.31 3.12
C PRO A 349 -26.96 -37.86 3.79
N LEU A 350 -26.57 -37.26 4.93
CA LEU A 350 -25.53 -37.81 5.80
C LEU A 350 -25.92 -39.23 6.24
N SER A 351 -24.91 -40.07 6.54
CA SER A 351 -25.19 -41.35 7.18
C SER A 351 -25.79 -41.09 8.57
N ALA A 352 -26.59 -42.04 9.11
CA ALA A 352 -27.17 -41.87 10.44
C ALA A 352 -26.11 -41.65 11.54
N VAL A 353 -24.90 -42.18 11.35
CA VAL A 353 -23.75 -41.98 12.25
C VAL A 353 -23.17 -40.58 12.08
N ASP A 354 -22.91 -40.15 10.84
CA ASP A 354 -22.37 -38.82 10.56
C ASP A 354 -23.35 -37.71 10.98
N HIS A 355 -24.66 -37.90 10.76
CA HIS A 355 -25.69 -36.95 11.17
C HIS A 355 -25.79 -36.85 12.70
N ALA A 356 -25.82 -37.98 13.41
CA ALA A 356 -25.85 -37.96 14.88
C ALA A 356 -24.59 -37.28 15.47
N ARG A 357 -23.41 -37.52 14.88
CA ARG A 357 -22.17 -36.84 15.28
C ARG A 357 -22.17 -35.35 14.95
N TYR A 358 -22.74 -34.95 13.81
CA TYR A 358 -22.92 -33.55 13.45
C TYR A 358 -23.83 -32.81 14.44
N GLU A 359 -24.99 -33.39 14.77
CA GLU A 359 -25.92 -32.82 15.76
C GLU A 359 -25.28 -32.71 17.16
N GLU A 360 -24.48 -33.70 17.58
CA GLU A 360 -23.69 -33.65 18.83
C GLU A 360 -22.68 -32.49 18.82
N ILE A 361 -21.99 -32.27 17.70
CA ILE A 361 -21.02 -31.17 17.55
C ILE A 361 -21.73 -29.81 17.54
N GLN A 362 -22.85 -29.67 16.83
CA GLN A 362 -23.64 -28.43 16.83
C GLN A 362 -24.19 -28.13 18.23
N ALA A 363 -24.77 -29.12 18.93
CA ALA A 363 -25.28 -28.93 20.28
C ALA A 363 -24.18 -28.57 21.32
N TRP A 364 -22.92 -28.95 21.06
CA TRP A 364 -21.78 -28.50 21.87
C TRP A 364 -21.31 -27.08 21.47
N LEU A 365 -21.26 -26.75 20.18
CA LEU A 365 -20.92 -25.41 19.69
C LEU A 365 -21.96 -24.34 20.08
N ASP A 366 -23.23 -24.73 20.17
CA ASP A 366 -24.35 -23.90 20.64
C ASP A 366 -24.45 -23.83 22.18
N SER A 367 -23.56 -24.52 22.91
CA SER A 367 -23.52 -24.46 24.37
C SER A 367 -22.59 -23.35 24.86
N ASP A 368 -23.08 -22.50 25.78
CA ASP A 368 -22.29 -21.47 26.46
C ASP A 368 -21.31 -22.10 27.49
N ASP A 369 -20.37 -22.92 27.01
CA ASP A 369 -19.32 -23.56 27.83
C ASP A 369 -18.09 -22.65 27.93
N ASP A 370 -18.08 -21.79 28.96
CA ASP A 370 -16.99 -20.84 29.26
C ASP A 370 -15.60 -21.51 29.45
N ASP A 371 -15.53 -22.83 29.68
CA ASP A 371 -14.28 -23.58 29.83
C ASP A 371 -13.74 -24.13 28.47
N ALA A 372 -14.46 -23.94 27.35
CA ALA A 372 -14.03 -24.40 26.03
C ALA A 372 -12.89 -23.56 25.43
N THR A 373 -11.80 -24.19 25.00
CA THR A 373 -10.67 -23.49 24.37
C THR A 373 -10.89 -23.23 22.87
N ASP A 374 -10.30 -22.14 22.37
CA ASP A 374 -10.16 -21.81 20.94
C ASP A 374 -9.75 -23.01 20.05
N GLU A 375 -8.87 -23.89 20.55
CA GLU A 375 -8.40 -25.05 19.80
C GLU A 375 -9.45 -26.16 19.73
N GLN A 376 -10.24 -26.36 20.79
CA GLN A 376 -11.37 -27.28 20.79
C GLN A 376 -12.50 -26.79 19.89
N ILE A 377 -12.83 -25.48 19.94
CA ILE A 377 -13.85 -24.86 19.08
C ILE A 377 -13.47 -24.98 17.60
N ARG A 378 -12.20 -24.77 17.24
CA ARG A 378 -11.72 -24.97 15.87
C ARG A 378 -11.76 -26.45 15.46
N ALA A 379 -11.31 -27.36 16.32
CA ALA A 379 -11.34 -28.79 16.02
C ALA A 379 -12.78 -29.33 15.82
N ALA A 380 -13.75 -28.81 16.56
CA ALA A 380 -15.17 -29.13 16.40
C ALA A 380 -15.73 -28.62 15.06
N HIS A 381 -15.42 -27.37 14.68
CA HIS A 381 -15.77 -26.85 13.35
C HIS A 381 -15.10 -27.66 12.22
N ASP A 382 -13.80 -27.98 12.34
CA ASP A 382 -13.06 -28.81 11.38
C ASP A 382 -13.70 -30.21 11.23
N GLU A 383 -14.16 -30.82 12.33
CA GLU A 383 -14.87 -32.11 12.30
C GLU A 383 -16.27 -31.98 11.65
N ALA A 384 -17.02 -30.93 11.97
CA ALA A 384 -18.33 -30.66 11.35
C ALA A 384 -18.21 -30.43 9.83
N ASP A 385 -17.26 -29.62 9.39
CA ASP A 385 -16.96 -29.40 7.97
C ASP A 385 -16.51 -30.68 7.28
N ALA A 386 -15.66 -31.49 7.93
CA ALA A 386 -15.25 -32.80 7.41
C ALA A 386 -16.42 -33.80 7.32
N ILE A 387 -17.44 -33.68 8.18
CA ILE A 387 -18.68 -34.45 8.09
C ILE A 387 -19.53 -33.97 6.91
N LEU A 388 -19.80 -32.66 6.81
CA LEU A 388 -20.56 -32.07 5.70
C LEU A 388 -19.92 -32.36 4.34
N ALA A 389 -18.59 -32.35 4.25
CA ALA A 389 -17.85 -32.73 3.04
C ALA A 389 -18.17 -34.15 2.55
N LYS A 390 -18.59 -35.09 3.43
CA LYS A 390 -19.03 -36.45 3.03
C LYS A 390 -20.40 -36.44 2.36
N ALA A 391 -21.25 -35.44 2.61
CA ALA A 391 -22.56 -35.26 1.95
C ALA A 391 -22.43 -34.68 0.53
N VAL A 392 -21.31 -34.00 0.22
CA VAL A 392 -21.06 -33.43 -1.10
C VAL A 392 -20.82 -34.55 -2.13
N VAL A 393 -21.68 -34.63 -3.13
CA VAL A 393 -21.53 -35.49 -4.30
C VAL A 393 -20.94 -34.65 -5.44
N PRO A 394 -19.69 -34.90 -5.87
CA PRO A 394 -19.11 -34.17 -6.98
C PRO A 394 -19.91 -34.43 -8.28
N PRO A 395 -20.01 -33.46 -9.20
CA PRO A 395 -20.77 -33.64 -10.43
C PRO A 395 -20.19 -34.79 -11.28
N GLY A 396 -21.04 -35.51 -12.01
CA GLY A 396 -20.66 -36.73 -12.72
C GLY A 396 -19.94 -36.51 -14.06
N PRO A 397 -19.58 -37.60 -14.77
CA PRO A 397 -18.98 -37.51 -16.10
C PRO A 397 -19.86 -36.81 -17.14
N ALA A 398 -21.19 -36.88 -17.00
CA ALA A 398 -22.13 -36.16 -17.86
C ALA A 398 -22.11 -34.64 -17.60
N GLU A 399 -22.02 -34.25 -16.33
CA GLU A 399 -21.83 -32.87 -15.90
C GLU A 399 -20.49 -32.30 -16.41
N ARG A 400 -19.42 -33.10 -16.35
CA ARG A 400 -18.11 -32.78 -16.91
C ARG A 400 -18.17 -32.53 -18.41
N ALA A 401 -18.85 -33.40 -19.16
CA ALA A 401 -19.00 -33.29 -20.62
C ALA A 401 -19.82 -32.07 -21.08
N ARG A 402 -20.60 -31.42 -20.20
CA ARG A 402 -21.36 -30.19 -20.49
C ARG A 402 -20.80 -28.91 -19.84
N SER A 403 -19.64 -29.00 -19.20
CA SER A 403 -19.00 -27.88 -18.50
C SER A 403 -17.51 -27.82 -18.82
N GLY A 404 -16.85 -26.76 -18.38
CA GLY A 404 -15.44 -26.52 -18.64
C GLY A 404 -14.58 -26.49 -17.39
N CYS A 405 -13.28 -26.57 -17.63
CA CYS A 405 -12.22 -26.43 -16.64
C CYS A 405 -11.43 -25.15 -16.92
N VAL A 406 -11.25 -24.30 -15.91
CA VAL A 406 -10.43 -23.09 -15.99
C VAL A 406 -9.16 -23.29 -15.18
N ILE A 407 -8.02 -22.98 -15.79
CA ILE A 407 -6.70 -23.20 -15.22
C ILE A 407 -6.01 -21.85 -15.03
N GLU A 408 -5.60 -21.53 -13.80
CA GLU A 408 -4.94 -20.27 -13.44
C GLU A 408 -3.59 -20.56 -12.80
N LEU A 409 -2.55 -19.80 -13.18
CA LEU A 409 -1.25 -19.87 -12.51
C LEU A 409 -1.19 -18.78 -11.43
N GLY A 410 -1.10 -19.19 -10.16
CA GLY A 410 -0.95 -18.31 -9.02
C GLY A 410 0.45 -17.69 -8.95
N ARG A 411 0.56 -16.53 -8.28
CA ARG A 411 1.85 -15.82 -8.09
C ARG A 411 2.89 -16.60 -7.28
N ASP A 412 2.46 -17.64 -6.55
CA ASP A 412 3.32 -18.57 -5.82
C ASP A 412 3.85 -19.72 -6.70
N GLY A 413 3.46 -19.76 -7.99
CA GLY A 413 3.83 -20.81 -8.93
C GLY A 413 2.97 -22.08 -8.85
N LYS A 414 1.89 -22.09 -8.07
CA LYS A 414 0.92 -23.18 -8.06
C LYS A 414 -0.18 -22.96 -9.09
N ILE A 415 -0.68 -24.05 -9.66
CA ILE A 415 -1.88 -24.01 -10.51
C ILE A 415 -3.12 -24.07 -9.60
N ASP A 416 -4.04 -23.12 -9.78
CA ASP A 416 -5.42 -23.25 -9.33
C ASP A 416 -6.28 -23.78 -10.48
N VAL A 417 -7.19 -24.71 -10.17
CA VAL A 417 -8.03 -25.40 -11.16
C VAL A 417 -9.49 -25.26 -10.73
N THR A 418 -10.25 -24.46 -11.48
CA THR A 418 -11.69 -24.33 -11.26
C THR A 418 -12.44 -25.23 -12.24
N GLU A 419 -12.95 -26.34 -11.72
CA GLU A 419 -13.74 -27.32 -12.45
C GLU A 419 -15.24 -26.95 -12.52
N TYR A 420 -15.96 -27.57 -13.45
CA TYR A 420 -17.42 -27.48 -13.64
C TYR A 420 -17.98 -26.07 -13.94
N VAL A 421 -17.23 -25.24 -14.67
CA VAL A 421 -17.65 -23.90 -15.08
C VAL A 421 -18.54 -23.96 -16.33
N ILE A 422 -19.69 -23.30 -16.31
CA ILE A 422 -20.60 -23.17 -17.46
C ILE A 422 -20.41 -21.77 -18.04
N ARG A 423 -20.22 -21.65 -19.35
CA ARG A 423 -20.16 -20.31 -19.99
C ARG A 423 -21.54 -19.67 -20.01
N PRO A 424 -21.66 -18.33 -19.95
CA PRO A 424 -22.96 -17.65 -20.06
C PRO A 424 -23.77 -18.06 -21.29
N GLU A 425 -23.11 -18.30 -22.42
CA GLU A 425 -23.73 -18.80 -23.67
C GLU A 425 -24.15 -20.27 -23.63
N ASP A 426 -23.53 -21.10 -22.78
CA ASP A 426 -23.79 -22.53 -22.63
C ASP A 426 -24.81 -22.83 -21.51
N VAL A 427 -25.30 -21.80 -20.81
CA VAL A 427 -26.37 -21.96 -19.82
C VAL A 427 -27.59 -22.53 -20.54
N PRO A 428 -28.09 -23.73 -20.16
CA PRO A 428 -29.26 -24.30 -20.80
C PRO A 428 -30.40 -23.29 -20.72
N ALA A 429 -30.96 -22.92 -21.88
CA ALA A 429 -32.19 -22.14 -21.92
C ALA A 429 -33.19 -22.85 -21.01
N VAL A 430 -33.67 -22.15 -19.98
CA VAL A 430 -34.62 -22.73 -19.03
C VAL A 430 -35.84 -23.10 -19.85
N ALA A 431 -36.00 -24.40 -20.13
CA ALA A 431 -37.22 -24.92 -20.68
C ALA A 431 -38.33 -24.42 -19.74
N PRO A 432 -39.37 -23.74 -20.25
CA PRO A 432 -40.44 -23.28 -19.39
C PRO A 432 -40.93 -24.52 -18.66
N LYS A 433 -40.79 -24.54 -17.34
CA LYS A 433 -41.40 -25.59 -16.54
C LYS A 433 -42.89 -25.52 -16.87
N ASP A 434 -43.53 -26.68 -16.98
CA ASP A 434 -44.98 -26.75 -17.00
C ASP A 434 -45.50 -26.28 -15.64
N ASP A 435 -45.56 -24.96 -15.49
CA ASP A 435 -46.30 -24.30 -14.45
C ASP A 435 -47.76 -24.71 -14.66
N LYS A 436 -48.22 -25.67 -13.85
CA LYS A 436 -49.59 -25.66 -13.34
C LYS A 436 -49.91 -24.19 -13.06
N PRO A 437 -51.01 -23.63 -13.58
CA PRO A 437 -51.21 -22.19 -13.61
C PRO A 437 -51.09 -21.63 -12.20
N ALA A 438 -49.92 -21.05 -11.92
CA ALA A 438 -49.74 -20.21 -10.76
C ALA A 438 -50.68 -19.03 -10.96
N GLU A 439 -51.44 -18.70 -9.92
CA GLU A 439 -52.24 -17.48 -9.92
C GLU A 439 -51.30 -16.30 -10.27
N PRO A 440 -51.75 -15.39 -11.14
CA PRO A 440 -50.83 -14.46 -11.79
C PRO A 440 -50.13 -13.58 -10.76
N GLU A 441 -48.83 -13.81 -10.54
CA GLU A 441 -47.99 -12.97 -9.68
C GLU A 441 -48.18 -11.50 -10.10
N GLU A 442 -48.64 -10.68 -9.15
CA GLU A 442 -48.80 -9.26 -9.39
C GLU A 442 -47.45 -8.66 -9.78
N LYS A 443 -47.41 -7.99 -10.93
CA LYS A 443 -46.21 -7.31 -11.39
C LYS A 443 -45.92 -6.14 -10.44
N GLY A 444 -45.04 -6.38 -9.46
CA GLY A 444 -44.49 -5.35 -8.57
C GLY A 444 -43.75 -4.24 -9.31
N LEU A 445 -43.24 -3.25 -8.57
CA LEU A 445 -42.60 -2.08 -9.17
C LEU A 445 -41.38 -2.46 -10.05
N PRO A 446 -41.15 -1.73 -11.17
CA PRO A 446 -39.94 -1.92 -11.97
C PRO A 446 -38.67 -1.68 -11.14
N ASN A 447 -37.61 -2.48 -11.36
CA ASN A 447 -36.34 -2.36 -10.65
C ASN A 447 -35.78 -0.92 -10.65
N SER A 448 -35.89 -0.20 -11.77
CA SER A 448 -35.43 1.19 -11.89
C SER A 448 -36.21 2.18 -11.03
N LEU A 449 -37.49 1.90 -10.74
CA LEU A 449 -38.31 2.70 -9.84
C LEU A 449 -37.95 2.42 -8.37
N VAL A 450 -37.69 1.16 -8.02
CA VAL A 450 -37.18 0.79 -6.69
C VAL A 450 -35.80 1.42 -6.44
N GLU A 451 -34.90 1.37 -7.43
CA GLU A 451 -33.58 2.05 -7.37
C GLU A 451 -33.71 3.57 -7.18
N ALA A 452 -34.68 4.22 -7.85
CA ALA A 452 -34.95 5.65 -7.66
C ALA A 452 -35.47 5.97 -6.24
N LEU A 453 -36.37 5.15 -5.70
CA LEU A 453 -36.89 5.29 -4.33
C LEU A 453 -35.79 5.09 -3.27
N CYS A 454 -34.86 4.14 -3.48
CA CYS A 454 -33.65 4.05 -2.66
C CYS A 454 -32.78 5.32 -2.76
N GLY A 455 -32.69 5.94 -3.94
CA GLY A 455 -32.03 7.25 -4.11
C GLY A 455 -32.67 8.32 -3.24
N THR A 456 -34.00 8.51 -3.34
CA THR A 456 -34.77 9.45 -2.51
C THR A 456 -34.60 9.19 -1.02
N ALA A 457 -34.69 7.93 -0.57
CA ALA A 457 -34.48 7.57 0.83
C ALA A 457 -33.05 7.88 1.31
N THR A 458 -32.05 7.60 0.46
CA THR A 458 -30.65 7.92 0.76
C THR A 458 -30.50 9.42 0.98
N GLU A 459 -30.92 10.25 0.03
CA GLU A 459 -30.75 11.71 0.13
C GLU A 459 -31.50 12.34 1.32
N ALA A 460 -32.70 11.86 1.64
CA ALA A 460 -33.47 12.36 2.78
C ALA A 460 -32.83 11.97 4.13
N VAL A 461 -32.34 10.73 4.27
CA VAL A 461 -31.58 10.31 5.46
C VAL A 461 -30.25 11.08 5.55
N GLN A 462 -29.55 11.32 4.44
CA GLN A 462 -28.31 12.12 4.43
C GLN A 462 -28.55 13.56 4.93
N ALA A 463 -29.63 14.20 4.49
CA ALA A 463 -29.99 15.55 4.92
C ALA A 463 -30.37 15.60 6.42
N THR A 464 -31.22 14.68 6.88
CA THR A 464 -31.70 14.68 8.26
C THR A 464 -30.66 14.20 9.27
N LEU A 465 -29.90 13.15 8.96
CA LEU A 465 -28.89 12.59 9.87
C LEU A 465 -27.77 13.60 10.15
N ALA A 466 -27.37 14.41 9.16
CA ALA A 466 -26.41 15.50 9.33
C ALA A 466 -26.90 16.60 10.30
N SER A 467 -28.22 16.72 10.54
CA SER A 467 -28.82 17.69 11.47
C SER A 467 -29.07 17.14 12.87
N SER A 468 -28.87 15.82 13.10
CA SER A 468 -29.05 15.16 14.39
C SER A 468 -27.73 14.54 14.88
N PRO A 469 -26.95 15.25 15.72
CA PRO A 469 -25.60 14.82 16.11
C PRO A 469 -25.55 13.44 16.77
N THR A 470 -26.50 13.15 17.67
CA THR A 470 -26.59 11.86 18.36
C THR A 470 -26.99 10.72 17.42
N ALA A 471 -27.99 10.92 16.56
CA ALA A 471 -28.40 9.92 15.57
C ALA A 471 -27.25 9.61 14.59
N GLY A 472 -26.52 10.64 14.16
CA GLY A 472 -25.33 10.51 13.34
C GLY A 472 -24.24 9.69 14.01
N LEU A 473 -23.94 9.91 15.29
CA LEU A 473 -22.99 9.08 16.04
C LEU A 473 -23.47 7.62 16.16
N VAL A 474 -24.74 7.38 16.48
CA VAL A 474 -25.31 6.01 16.57
C VAL A 474 -25.19 5.28 15.23
N ALA A 475 -25.54 5.94 14.13
CA ALA A 475 -25.40 5.39 12.79
C ALA A 475 -23.93 5.11 12.42
N LEU A 476 -23.00 6.00 12.83
CA LEU A 476 -21.57 5.84 12.64
C LEU A 476 -21.03 4.60 13.38
N LEU A 477 -21.41 4.43 14.64
CA LEU A 477 -20.98 3.30 15.46
C LEU A 477 -21.59 1.98 14.94
N ALA A 478 -22.88 1.97 14.60
CA ALA A 478 -23.55 0.79 14.04
C ALA A 478 -22.90 0.33 12.71
N GLY A 479 -22.57 1.26 11.82
CA GLY A 479 -21.88 0.94 10.57
C GLY A 479 -20.41 0.52 10.73
N ALA A 480 -19.77 0.85 11.86
CA ALA A 480 -18.40 0.44 12.18
C ALA A 480 -18.32 -0.88 12.95
N LEU A 481 -19.38 -1.27 13.66
CA LEU A 481 -19.43 -2.46 14.53
C LEU A 481 -20.20 -3.64 13.92
N THR A 482 -20.94 -3.43 12.82
CA THR A 482 -21.72 -4.50 12.17
C THR A 482 -20.83 -5.54 11.48
N ALA A 483 -21.15 -6.82 11.68
CA ALA A 483 -20.44 -7.93 11.02
C ALA A 483 -20.73 -8.01 9.51
N ASP A 484 -21.91 -7.58 9.06
CA ASP A 484 -22.28 -7.55 7.63
C ASP A 484 -22.03 -6.16 7.03
N ALA A 485 -20.75 -5.85 6.84
CA ALA A 485 -20.30 -4.59 6.24
C ALA A 485 -20.72 -4.41 4.76
N TYR A 486 -21.27 -5.44 4.10
CA TYR A 486 -21.70 -5.37 2.70
C TYR A 486 -23.18 -4.98 2.56
N ALA A 487 -24.06 -5.59 3.35
CA ALA A 487 -25.49 -5.24 3.35
C ALA A 487 -25.83 -4.04 4.23
N ALA A 488 -24.93 -3.61 5.13
CA ALA A 488 -25.13 -2.42 5.96
C ALA A 488 -25.48 -1.16 5.13
N PRO A 489 -26.52 -0.39 5.51
CA PRO A 489 -26.88 0.86 4.84
C PRO A 489 -25.98 2.04 5.23
N MET A 490 -25.09 1.85 6.21
CA MET A 490 -23.98 2.73 6.54
C MET A 490 -22.68 2.07 6.12
N LYS A 491 -21.98 2.61 5.12
CA LYS A 491 -20.76 2.01 4.55
C LYS A 491 -19.51 2.67 5.11
N LEU A 492 -19.14 2.28 6.32
CA LEU A 492 -17.87 2.67 6.93
C LEU A 492 -16.82 1.59 6.67
N ARG A 493 -15.68 2.00 6.11
CA ARG A 493 -14.49 1.14 6.03
C ARG A 493 -13.46 1.59 7.05
N LEU A 494 -13.14 0.71 7.99
CA LEU A 494 -12.00 0.86 8.88
C LEU A 494 -10.77 0.27 8.19
N GLU A 495 -10.00 1.09 7.48
CA GLU A 495 -8.80 0.66 6.76
C GLU A 495 -7.51 0.97 7.55
N GLY A 496 -6.91 -0.07 8.12
CA GLY A 496 -5.56 -0.06 8.72
C GLY A 496 -4.54 -0.81 7.84
N VAL A 497 -3.51 -1.41 8.44
CA VAL A 497 -2.59 -2.30 7.69
C VAL A 497 -3.36 -3.54 7.23
N GLY A 498 -3.73 -3.57 5.94
CA GLY A 498 -4.65 -4.55 5.34
C GLY A 498 -5.82 -3.90 4.59
N GLY A 499 -6.12 -2.63 4.84
CA GLY A 499 -7.13 -1.86 4.12
C GLY A 499 -6.55 -1.18 2.88
N ALA A 500 -6.80 -1.76 1.71
CA ALA A 500 -6.36 -1.19 0.44
C ALA A 500 -7.48 -0.34 -0.22
N GLN A 501 -7.30 0.99 -0.14
CA GLN A 501 -7.82 2.02 -1.06
C GLN A 501 -9.16 2.72 -0.71
N ALA A 502 -9.44 3.00 0.56
CA ALA A 502 -10.45 3.99 0.97
C ALA A 502 -10.03 5.44 0.63
N ALA A 503 -10.55 5.98 -0.47
CA ALA A 503 -10.28 7.33 -0.93
C ALA A 503 -11.19 8.40 -0.28
N LEU A 504 -10.86 8.86 0.93
CA LEU A 504 -11.42 10.08 1.51
C LEU A 504 -10.55 11.29 1.12
N LYS A 505 -11.08 12.16 0.23
CA LYS A 505 -10.35 13.28 -0.37
C LYS A 505 -10.36 14.58 0.46
N ASP A 506 -10.21 14.50 1.77
CA ASP A 506 -9.86 15.68 2.55
C ASP A 506 -8.36 15.97 2.37
N LYS A 507 -8.04 17.18 1.88
CA LYS A 507 -6.66 17.56 1.49
C LYS A 507 -5.80 18.02 2.67
N GLU A 508 -6.29 17.88 3.90
CA GLU A 508 -5.55 18.16 5.14
C GLU A 508 -4.76 16.91 5.56
N PRO A 509 -3.47 17.03 5.90
CA PRO A 509 -2.70 15.90 6.40
C PRO A 509 -3.18 15.50 7.80
N PHE A 510 -3.04 14.22 8.15
CA PHE A 510 -3.54 13.63 9.41
C PHE A 510 -3.25 14.47 10.67
N HIS A 511 -2.02 14.98 10.81
CA HIS A 511 -1.63 15.79 11.98
C HIS A 511 -2.39 17.12 12.08
N ALA A 512 -2.81 17.73 10.96
CA ALA A 512 -3.61 18.95 10.95
C ALA A 512 -5.07 18.66 11.31
N LEU A 513 -5.61 17.53 10.84
CA LEU A 513 -6.94 17.05 11.23
C LEU A 513 -7.01 16.77 12.74
N VAL A 514 -6.03 16.07 13.31
CA VAL A 514 -5.94 15.83 14.76
C VAL A 514 -5.89 17.16 15.52
N ALA A 515 -4.99 18.08 15.16
CA ALA A 515 -4.89 19.37 15.83
C ALA A 515 -6.19 20.21 15.77
N ARG A 516 -6.92 20.15 14.64
CA ARG A 516 -8.20 20.84 14.46
C ARG A 516 -9.34 20.20 15.27
N LEU A 517 -9.45 18.88 15.25
CA LEU A 517 -10.49 18.14 15.96
C LEU A 517 -10.27 18.15 17.48
N SER A 518 -9.03 18.05 17.96
CA SER A 518 -8.70 18.17 19.39
C SER A 518 -8.95 19.56 19.99
N ALA A 519 -9.19 20.58 19.16
CA ALA A 519 -9.55 21.93 19.59
C ALA A 519 -11.07 22.18 19.61
N MET A 520 -11.89 21.23 19.16
CA MET A 520 -13.35 21.32 19.14
C MET A 520 -13.97 20.84 20.44
N SER A 521 -15.12 21.40 20.79
CA SER A 521 -15.99 20.88 21.84
C SER A 521 -16.61 19.53 21.46
N VAL A 522 -17.16 18.81 22.44
CA VAL A 522 -17.85 17.53 22.20
C VAL A 522 -19.03 17.71 21.24
N ASP A 523 -19.82 18.78 21.39
CA ASP A 523 -20.98 19.06 20.54
C ASP A 523 -20.56 19.32 19.08
N GLU A 524 -19.48 20.07 18.86
CA GLU A 524 -18.91 20.28 17.52
C GLU A 524 -18.37 18.98 16.91
N LEU A 525 -17.74 18.12 17.73
CA LEU A 525 -17.28 16.80 17.28
C LEU A 525 -18.45 15.87 16.92
N LEU A 526 -19.57 15.93 17.65
CA LEU A 526 -20.79 15.18 17.31
C LEU A 526 -21.40 15.66 15.98
N VAL A 527 -21.39 16.98 15.72
CA VAL A 527 -21.80 17.54 14.41
C VAL A 527 -20.88 17.05 13.28
N VAL A 528 -19.56 17.00 13.52
CA VAL A 528 -18.60 16.44 12.55
C VAL A 528 -18.86 14.94 12.32
N ALA A 529 -19.08 14.17 13.40
CA ALA A 529 -19.38 12.74 13.31
C ALA A 529 -20.67 12.47 12.51
N ALA A 530 -21.73 13.24 12.75
CA ALA A 530 -22.98 13.15 11.99
C ALA A 530 -22.81 13.54 10.52
N GLY A 531 -22.01 14.56 10.22
CA GLY A 531 -21.65 14.92 8.85
C GLY A 531 -20.81 13.86 8.12
N VAL A 532 -20.01 13.08 8.84
CA VAL A 532 -19.29 11.90 8.28
C VAL A 532 -20.26 10.73 8.09
N ALA A 533 -21.10 10.45 9.08
CA ALA A 533 -22.11 9.39 9.03
C ALA A 533 -23.04 9.59 7.83
N ALA A 534 -23.62 10.77 7.66
CA ALA A 534 -24.48 11.10 6.53
C ALA A 534 -23.82 10.71 5.19
N ARG A 535 -22.55 11.08 4.96
CA ARG A 535 -21.84 10.74 3.71
C ARG A 535 -21.66 9.23 3.46
N GLY A 536 -21.74 8.40 4.50
CA GLY A 536 -21.66 6.94 4.43
C GLY A 536 -23.00 6.24 4.17
N VAL A 537 -24.13 6.95 4.20
CA VAL A 537 -25.46 6.37 3.99
C VAL A 537 -25.69 5.98 2.53
N GLN A 538 -26.11 4.74 2.30
CA GLN A 538 -26.62 4.23 1.03
C GLN A 538 -27.70 3.16 1.28
N THR A 539 -28.98 3.49 1.01
CA THR A 539 -30.09 2.54 1.20
C THR A 539 -30.27 1.55 0.05
N LEU A 540 -29.69 1.83 -1.13
CA LEU A 540 -29.66 0.89 -2.26
C LEU A 540 -28.61 -0.21 -2.03
N TYR A 541 -29.06 -1.47 -1.95
CA TYR A 541 -28.21 -2.66 -1.98
C TYR A 541 -28.69 -3.63 -3.07
N ARG A 542 -27.74 -4.19 -3.81
CA ARG A 542 -27.95 -5.29 -4.76
C ARG A 542 -26.94 -6.38 -4.42
N GLU A 543 -27.47 -7.53 -4.01
CA GLU A 543 -26.69 -8.76 -3.93
C GLU A 543 -26.47 -9.30 -5.35
N HIS A 544 -25.39 -10.04 -5.60
CA HIS A 544 -25.02 -10.44 -6.95
C HIS A 544 -26.12 -11.26 -7.64
N GLY A 545 -26.74 -10.68 -8.68
CA GLY A 545 -27.82 -11.31 -9.46
C GLY A 545 -29.25 -11.10 -8.93
N SER A 546 -29.45 -10.40 -7.80
CA SER A 546 -30.79 -10.21 -7.22
C SER A 546 -31.51 -8.92 -7.68
N LYS A 547 -32.84 -8.91 -7.52
CA LYS A 547 -33.67 -7.70 -7.67
C LYS A 547 -33.35 -6.71 -6.53
N PRO A 548 -33.35 -5.39 -6.78
CA PRO A 548 -33.24 -4.40 -5.72
C PRO A 548 -34.43 -4.53 -4.76
N ARG A 549 -34.18 -4.42 -3.45
CA ARG A 549 -35.22 -4.40 -2.42
C ARG A 549 -35.52 -2.97 -1.98
N ALA A 550 -36.77 -2.66 -1.72
CA ALA A 550 -37.22 -1.34 -1.29
C ALA A 550 -36.73 -0.99 0.13
N PRO A 551 -36.62 0.31 0.49
CA PRO A 551 -36.29 0.75 1.84
C PRO A 551 -37.19 0.15 2.95
N SER A 552 -38.47 -0.12 2.68
CA SER A 552 -39.38 -0.76 3.65
C SER A 552 -39.19 -2.26 3.83
N GLU A 553 -38.60 -2.95 2.85
CA GLU A 553 -38.32 -4.40 2.89
C GLU A 553 -37.01 -4.74 3.61
N ARG A 554 -36.27 -3.74 4.09
CA ARG A 554 -34.91 -3.89 4.63
C ARG A 554 -34.87 -3.42 6.09
N PRO A 555 -34.87 -4.33 7.08
CA PRO A 555 -34.86 -3.97 8.51
C PRO A 555 -33.73 -3.02 8.91
N SER A 556 -32.52 -3.21 8.37
CA SER A 556 -31.39 -2.30 8.64
C SER A 556 -31.59 -0.89 8.08
N VAL A 557 -32.28 -0.75 6.94
CA VAL A 557 -32.65 0.57 6.38
C VAL A 557 -33.77 1.21 7.20
N GLN A 558 -34.76 0.43 7.64
CA GLN A 558 -35.83 0.92 8.51
C GLN A 558 -35.30 1.40 9.87
N ALA A 559 -34.36 0.66 10.48
CA ALA A 559 -33.67 1.09 11.70
C ALA A 559 -32.91 2.42 11.48
N LEU A 560 -32.16 2.54 10.38
CA LEU A 560 -31.46 3.78 10.02
C LEU A 560 -32.43 4.96 9.77
N MET A 561 -33.57 4.71 9.11
CA MET A 561 -34.66 5.68 8.88
C MET A 561 -35.45 6.00 10.16
N GLY A 562 -35.30 5.22 11.24
CA GLY A 562 -35.88 5.49 12.55
C GLY A 562 -35.01 6.35 13.47
N LEU A 563 -33.76 6.64 13.12
CA LEU A 563 -32.84 7.44 13.95
C LEU A 563 -33.10 8.97 13.90
N PRO A 564 -33.42 9.59 12.74
CA PRO A 564 -33.76 11.00 12.69
C PRO A 564 -35.17 11.28 13.25
N ASP A 565 -35.47 12.56 13.53
CA ASP A 565 -36.83 12.97 13.88
C ASP A 565 -37.82 12.57 12.76
N PRO A 566 -38.92 11.83 13.08
CA PRO A 566 -39.84 11.32 12.06
C PRO A 566 -40.49 12.41 11.21
N ALA A 567 -40.88 13.54 11.80
CA ALA A 567 -41.54 14.62 11.07
C ALA A 567 -40.55 15.34 10.14
N VAL A 568 -39.30 15.52 10.58
CA VAL A 568 -38.24 16.10 9.73
C VAL A 568 -37.89 15.15 8.57
N LEU A 569 -37.77 13.84 8.81
CA LEU A 569 -37.52 12.87 7.74
C LEU A 569 -38.68 12.79 6.74
N GLN A 570 -39.92 12.79 7.23
CA GLN A 570 -41.12 12.76 6.38
C GLN A 570 -41.18 14.01 5.47
N ALA A 571 -40.87 15.20 6.00
CA ALA A 571 -40.79 16.43 5.21
C ALA A 571 -39.68 16.38 4.13
N GLU A 572 -38.49 15.88 4.48
CA GLU A 572 -37.38 15.76 3.52
C GLU A 572 -37.64 14.70 2.43
N LEU A 573 -38.35 13.61 2.77
CA LEU A 573 -38.82 12.59 1.82
C LEU A 573 -39.87 13.15 0.86
N LEU A 574 -40.92 13.80 1.39
CA LEU A 574 -41.98 14.43 0.58
C LEU A 574 -41.42 15.50 -0.36
N THR A 575 -40.40 16.25 0.07
CA THR A 575 -39.74 17.27 -0.75
C THR A 575 -38.93 16.69 -1.92
N ARG A 576 -38.44 15.44 -1.82
CA ARG A 576 -37.62 14.78 -2.84
C ARG A 576 -38.35 13.72 -3.66
N PHE A 577 -39.54 13.31 -3.23
CA PHE A 577 -40.29 12.26 -3.91
C PHE A 577 -40.90 12.77 -5.21
N ASP A 578 -40.40 12.29 -6.35
CA ASP A 578 -41.01 12.51 -7.67
C ASP A 578 -42.27 11.65 -7.84
N GLY A 579 -43.37 12.11 -7.25
CA GLY A 579 -44.66 11.44 -7.33
C GLY A 579 -45.23 11.36 -8.75
N GLU A 580 -44.93 12.33 -9.63
CA GLU A 580 -45.38 12.29 -11.02
C GLU A 580 -44.59 11.22 -11.82
N GLY A 581 -43.27 11.18 -11.66
CA GLY A 581 -42.40 10.14 -12.23
C GLY A 581 -42.72 8.74 -11.70
N PHE A 582 -43.03 8.63 -10.41
CA PHE A 582 -43.54 7.39 -9.80
C PHE A 582 -44.82 6.92 -10.50
N PHE A 583 -45.85 7.77 -10.58
CA PHE A 583 -47.13 7.36 -11.19
C PHE A 583 -47.00 7.08 -12.69
N LYS A 584 -46.13 7.78 -13.44
CA LYS A 584 -45.82 7.46 -14.84
C LYS A 584 -45.21 6.05 -15.00
N SER A 585 -44.31 5.68 -14.09
CA SER A 585 -43.51 4.45 -14.18
C SER A 585 -44.18 3.22 -13.54
N ALA A 586 -45.00 3.42 -12.51
CA ALA A 586 -45.69 2.35 -11.80
C ALA A 586 -46.74 1.64 -12.68
N PRO A 587 -47.02 0.34 -12.48
CA PRO A 587 -48.12 -0.36 -13.13
C PRO A 587 -49.47 0.34 -12.92
N LYS A 588 -50.41 0.21 -13.87
CA LYS A 588 -51.75 0.82 -13.74
C LYS A 588 -52.46 0.36 -12.46
N ALA A 589 -52.36 -0.94 -12.13
CA ALA A 589 -52.96 -1.53 -10.92
C ALA A 589 -52.48 -0.82 -9.65
N VAL A 590 -51.16 -0.65 -9.47
CA VAL A 590 -50.59 0.07 -8.32
C VAL A 590 -51.14 1.49 -8.20
N THR A 591 -51.25 2.25 -9.30
CA THR A 591 -51.85 3.60 -9.26
C THR A 591 -53.33 3.59 -8.83
N VAL A 592 -54.09 2.56 -9.21
CA VAL A 592 -55.49 2.37 -8.78
C VAL A 592 -55.57 2.04 -7.29
N THR A 593 -54.71 1.13 -6.80
CA THR A 593 -54.63 0.77 -5.38
C THR A 593 -54.32 1.98 -4.52
N VAL A 594 -53.35 2.80 -4.92
CA VAL A 594 -52.99 4.05 -4.22
C VAL A 594 -54.14 5.07 -4.19
N VAL A 595 -54.88 5.23 -5.29
CA VAL A 595 -56.08 6.07 -5.29
C VAL A 595 -57.15 5.51 -4.34
N GLY A 596 -57.31 4.19 -4.27
CA GLY A 596 -58.22 3.53 -3.32
C GLY A 596 -57.79 3.68 -1.85
N GLU A 597 -56.49 3.59 -1.57
CA GLU A 597 -55.88 3.79 -0.25
C GLU A 597 -56.11 5.21 0.27
N VAL A 598 -55.93 6.22 -0.58
CA VAL A 598 -55.92 7.64 -0.16
C VAL A 598 -57.30 8.31 -0.27
N LEU A 599 -58.10 7.96 -1.28
CA LEU A 599 -59.41 8.59 -1.57
C LEU A 599 -60.60 7.64 -1.34
N GLY A 600 -60.34 6.41 -0.91
CA GLY A 600 -61.33 5.37 -0.63
C GLY A 600 -61.65 4.46 -1.82
N GLU A 601 -62.08 3.23 -1.52
CA GLU A 601 -62.32 2.16 -2.50
C GLU A 601 -63.28 2.53 -3.65
N ALA A 602 -64.20 3.47 -3.41
CA ALA A 602 -65.16 3.91 -4.43
C ALA A 602 -64.47 4.72 -5.54
N GLU A 603 -63.59 5.66 -5.19
CA GLU A 603 -62.79 6.39 -6.17
C GLU A 603 -61.70 5.51 -6.77
N GLY A 604 -61.14 4.55 -6.03
CA GLY A 604 -60.28 3.49 -6.60
C GLY A 604 -60.98 2.70 -7.72
N ARG A 605 -62.20 2.22 -7.48
CA ARG A 605 -63.02 1.52 -8.51
C ARG A 605 -63.32 2.40 -9.72
N ARG A 606 -63.56 3.70 -9.53
CA ARG A 606 -63.73 4.68 -10.62
C ARG A 606 -62.43 4.87 -11.42
N ALA A 607 -61.31 5.01 -10.72
CA ALA A 607 -59.98 5.21 -11.28
C ALA A 607 -59.51 3.99 -12.12
N ALA A 608 -59.96 2.79 -11.78
CA ALA A 608 -59.73 1.58 -12.58
C ALA A 608 -60.21 1.72 -14.04
N GLY A 609 -61.27 2.50 -14.31
CA GLY A 609 -61.80 2.77 -15.64
C GLY A 609 -60.99 3.77 -16.48
N MET A 610 -60.10 4.56 -15.87
CA MET A 610 -59.35 5.62 -16.55
C MET A 610 -58.25 5.09 -17.47
N LYS A 611 -57.87 5.83 -18.52
CA LYS A 611 -56.65 5.53 -19.28
C LYS A 611 -55.43 5.89 -18.43
N LYS A 612 -54.27 5.25 -18.68
CA LYS A 612 -53.08 5.43 -17.83
C LYS A 612 -52.63 6.91 -17.73
N GLY A 613 -52.70 7.68 -18.82
CA GLY A 613 -52.37 9.12 -18.78
C GLY A 613 -53.32 9.92 -17.89
N ASP A 614 -54.63 9.77 -18.08
CA ASP A 614 -55.67 10.44 -17.29
C ASP A 614 -55.60 10.06 -15.81
N LEU A 615 -55.34 8.77 -15.53
CA LEU A 615 -55.15 8.23 -14.18
C LEU A 615 -53.93 8.83 -13.47
N VAL A 616 -52.81 9.01 -14.19
CA VAL A 616 -51.61 9.65 -13.64
C VAL A 616 -51.89 11.12 -13.31
N ALA A 617 -52.54 11.86 -14.22
CA ALA A 617 -52.91 13.25 -13.96
C ALA A 617 -53.86 13.39 -12.76
N TYR A 618 -54.84 12.49 -12.64
CA TYR A 618 -55.75 12.43 -11.50
C TYR A 618 -55.03 12.09 -10.18
N ALA A 619 -54.16 11.06 -10.17
CA ALA A 619 -53.37 10.71 -8.98
C ALA A 619 -52.42 11.84 -8.56
N VAL A 620 -51.75 12.52 -9.49
CA VAL A 620 -50.91 13.69 -9.21
C VAL A 620 -51.74 14.83 -8.58
N ALA A 621 -52.93 15.10 -9.11
CA ALA A 621 -53.78 16.19 -8.64
C ALA A 621 -54.53 15.90 -7.32
N SER A 622 -54.77 14.63 -6.99
CA SER A 622 -55.64 14.25 -5.86
C SER A 622 -54.97 13.43 -4.76
N VAL A 623 -53.84 12.75 -5.03
CA VAL A 623 -53.09 11.98 -4.03
C VAL A 623 -51.87 12.74 -3.50
N LEU A 624 -51.04 13.33 -4.36
CA LEU A 624 -49.81 14.00 -3.86
C LEU A 624 -50.06 15.16 -2.86
N PRO A 625 -51.13 15.97 -2.99
CA PRO A 625 -51.42 17.03 -2.01
C PRO A 625 -51.76 16.52 -0.60
N THR A 626 -52.03 15.24 -0.40
CA THR A 626 -52.37 14.67 0.92
C THR A 626 -51.15 14.27 1.75
N GLY A 627 -49.92 14.49 1.24
CA GLY A 627 -48.69 14.04 1.91
C GLY A 627 -48.48 12.52 1.86
N TRP A 628 -49.08 11.84 0.87
CA TRP A 628 -48.91 10.40 0.69
C TRP A 628 -47.49 10.04 0.21
N LEU A 629 -46.93 8.97 0.78
CA LEU A 629 -45.72 8.30 0.30
C LEU A 629 -46.01 6.83 -0.08
N PRO A 630 -45.34 6.29 -1.11
CA PRO A 630 -45.42 4.87 -1.47
C PRO A 630 -44.91 3.98 -0.34
N VAL A 631 -45.50 2.79 -0.18
CA VAL A 631 -45.17 1.85 0.91
C VAL A 631 -43.69 1.47 0.93
N GLU A 632 -43.05 1.44 -0.24
CA GLU A 632 -41.62 1.23 -0.45
C GLU A 632 -40.74 2.26 0.26
N LEU A 633 -41.25 3.47 0.51
CA LEU A 633 -40.52 4.63 1.04
C LEU A 633 -40.92 5.02 2.48
N ARG A 634 -41.95 4.38 3.06
CA ARG A 634 -42.41 4.66 4.43
C ARG A 634 -41.33 4.28 5.44
N HIS A 635 -41.12 5.14 6.44
CA HIS A 635 -40.25 4.92 7.61
C HIS A 635 -41.10 4.49 8.82
N PRO A 636 -40.50 4.00 9.93
CA PRO A 636 -41.26 3.44 11.06
C PRO A 636 -42.25 4.43 11.70
N GLY A 637 -41.95 5.73 11.66
CA GLY A 637 -42.78 6.81 12.20
C GLY A 637 -43.64 7.55 11.18
N TYR A 638 -43.94 6.96 10.01
CA TYR A 638 -44.79 7.59 8.99
C TYR A 638 -46.25 7.69 9.45
N ASP A 639 -46.79 8.92 9.50
CA ASP A 639 -48.16 9.22 9.97
C ASP A 639 -49.16 9.58 8.84
N GLY A 640 -48.68 9.64 7.59
CA GLY A 640 -49.49 10.06 6.43
C GLY A 640 -50.56 9.05 5.99
N PRO A 641 -51.28 9.34 4.89
CA PRO A 641 -52.32 8.46 4.34
C PRO A 641 -51.81 7.04 4.09
N GLY A 642 -52.59 6.04 4.49
CA GLY A 642 -52.18 4.64 4.47
C GLY A 642 -51.25 4.23 5.60
N SER A 643 -51.17 4.99 6.69
CA SER A 643 -50.51 4.56 7.93
C SER A 643 -51.44 3.65 8.74
N ASP A 644 -50.94 2.48 9.15
CA ASP A 644 -51.73 1.45 9.84
C ASP A 644 -51.95 1.75 11.34
N GLY A 645 -51.62 2.97 11.81
CA GLY A 645 -51.56 3.35 13.22
C GLY A 645 -50.50 2.62 14.06
N SER A 646 -49.76 1.66 13.50
CA SER A 646 -48.86 0.74 14.22
C SER A 646 -47.41 1.21 14.37
N GLY A 647 -47.14 2.51 14.24
CA GLY A 647 -45.77 3.07 14.25
C GLY A 647 -44.96 2.72 15.51
N GLU A 648 -45.58 2.77 16.69
CA GLU A 648 -44.95 2.37 17.96
C GLU A 648 -44.51 0.89 17.98
N ALA A 649 -45.30 0.00 17.36
CA ALA A 649 -44.98 -1.43 17.31
C ALA A 649 -43.79 -1.73 16.38
N ARG A 650 -43.56 -0.92 15.33
CA ARG A 650 -42.41 -1.08 14.42
C ARG A 650 -41.12 -0.51 15.00
N LEU A 651 -41.21 0.57 15.78
CA LEU A 651 -40.07 1.09 16.54
C LEU A 651 -39.61 0.09 17.62
N SER A 652 -40.55 -0.56 18.30
CA SER A 652 -40.30 -1.62 19.30
C SER A 652 -39.73 -2.93 18.72
N ALA A 653 -39.72 -3.11 17.40
CA ALA A 653 -39.18 -4.28 16.70
C ALA A 653 -37.86 -3.98 15.95
N ALA A 654 -37.39 -2.73 16.01
CA ALA A 654 -36.15 -2.27 15.38
C ALA A 654 -35.08 -1.81 16.39
N ALA A 655 -35.40 -1.90 17.69
CA ALA A 655 -34.51 -1.74 18.83
C ALA A 655 -34.21 -3.11 19.46
#